data_AF-A0A2G5UL55-F1
#
_entry.id   AF-A0A2G5UL55-F1
#
_cell.length_a   1.000
_cell.length_b   1.000
_cell.length_c   1.000
_cell.angle_alpha   90.00
_cell.angle_beta   90.00
_cell.angle_gamma   90.00
#
_symmetry.space_group_name_H-M   'P 1'
#
loop_
_entity.id
_entity.type
_entity.pdbx_description
1 polymer ?
#
loop_
_entity_poly.entity_id
_entity_poly.type
_entity_poly.pdbx_seq_one_letter_code
_entity_poly.pdbx_strand_id
1 'polypeptide(L)'
;MFSVLRAGPKNPKGPKRPKFSEADRACIQDEWQENKSLNVSSEINNETYQIVFSDVQKEFKWIVLPEEISGNPEVLMIVSSNRDNFARRNVIRKSWMNSEKNKIVAEKRMKILFLVGIDSNNEKENTVVLKEAQLFGDMIVVDLEDNYRNLPFKSLTIMLYGQSKTPESVKLIGKIDEDVIFYPDQLTPLINDGTINMSISAIYGNKRNAGVEVSNKNKRSKWFIPKSSFKCQLLPSYLFGSFYLTTRNAAEQIVKSTKHRKFITVEDALISGLLAGDVGVENKQLPFIHMWDKLTPNSEESPSIEGRRGSLVRPPPPPEAAKTDKNSSASDEKNTDSGGDGGEKKNSKEKENKKKSKILPVKGSGEEEGDGGKNSKSKEEDKEKEKEKSTKKKKDGSSKSRKMRLSLKKLKDKSKKSKKVVEKKKDEEEEEDNEKPPEPGSDPRKIWAFKAAKMKCQSICKLHQDKIKGYMPPNCTYTAYEANPDLNRYTDVRCIEETRVILKNHERDYIHASWMRMPGKDQTTYITTQGPLPETLTDFWHMIYQEKISYVLMLCTLFEGGVEKCVLYYPEKLGEVVKFGRYEITLTECKEEAIAGTIWNALTVVDTADPASEPLYMNHVQVPWWPDQLAPEDARPMIELYKWVKNVNPKGTPICVHCSAGVGRTATFVGIDYATLRIMENPNIEMVEIVREMRAMRFQAVQSHMQFLFLYVALMQYFIDDGVVELNGRIEAFMTQYKKHAQRKLAKRAVQNQQGEKAAAEEKEKGGAIKA
;
A
#
# COMPACT_ATOMS: atom_id res chain seq x y z
N MET A 1 -17.21 -5.12 -57.98
CA MET A 1 -17.90 -6.42 -58.13
C MET A 1 -17.27 -7.40 -57.14
N PHE A 2 -17.97 -8.48 -56.78
CA PHE A 2 -17.59 -9.51 -55.80
C PHE A 2 -17.56 -9.13 -54.30
N SER A 3 -18.51 -9.72 -53.59
CA SER A 3 -18.52 -9.97 -52.14
C SER A 3 -17.95 -11.36 -51.83
N VAL A 4 -17.38 -11.55 -50.64
CA VAL A 4 -17.33 -12.88 -50.00
C VAL A 4 -17.76 -12.75 -48.54
N LEU A 5 -18.73 -13.58 -48.13
CA LEU A 5 -19.22 -13.70 -46.76
C LEU A 5 -18.32 -14.64 -45.95
N ARG A 6 -17.99 -14.28 -44.71
CA ARG A 6 -17.84 -15.24 -43.61
C ARG A 6 -18.46 -14.68 -42.33
N ALA A 7 -19.46 -15.38 -41.82
CA ALA A 7 -20.06 -15.05 -40.52
C ALA A 7 -19.23 -15.68 -39.40
N GLY A 8 -18.79 -14.88 -38.43
CA GLY A 8 -18.26 -15.38 -37.16
C GLY A 8 -19.38 -15.98 -36.30
N PRO A 9 -19.08 -16.91 -35.38
CA PRO A 9 -20.08 -17.50 -34.50
C PRO A 9 -20.72 -16.43 -33.61
N LYS A 10 -22.05 -16.47 -33.48
CA LYS A 10 -22.79 -15.58 -32.58
C LYS A 10 -22.49 -15.99 -31.13
N ASN A 11 -21.81 -15.12 -30.37
CA ASN A 11 -21.72 -15.28 -28.93
C ASN A 11 -23.13 -15.50 -28.34
N PRO A 12 -23.30 -16.43 -27.39
CA PRO A 12 -24.59 -16.65 -26.75
C PRO A 12 -25.04 -15.34 -26.09
N LYS A 13 -26.23 -14.86 -26.47
CA LYS A 13 -26.78 -13.64 -25.90
C LYS A 13 -27.13 -13.91 -24.45
N GLY A 14 -26.31 -13.38 -23.52
CA GLY A 14 -26.73 -13.16 -22.14
C GLY A 14 -28.07 -12.39 -22.12
N PRO A 15 -28.85 -12.48 -21.03
CA PRO A 15 -30.20 -11.95 -20.97
C PRO A 15 -30.23 -10.50 -21.47
N LYS A 16 -31.09 -10.23 -22.47
CA LYS A 16 -31.28 -8.88 -23.01
C LYS A 16 -31.66 -7.99 -21.84
N ARG A 17 -30.79 -7.04 -21.47
CA ARG A 17 -31.15 -5.98 -20.50
C ARG A 17 -32.44 -5.32 -21.00
N PRO A 18 -33.42 -5.05 -20.11
CA PRO A 18 -34.67 -4.43 -20.52
C PRO A 18 -34.39 -3.09 -21.21
N LYS A 19 -35.07 -2.84 -22.33
CA LYS A 19 -34.99 -1.53 -22.99
C LYS A 19 -35.79 -0.55 -22.14
N PHE A 20 -35.09 0.43 -21.56
CA PHE A 20 -35.71 1.56 -20.87
C PHE A 20 -36.71 2.27 -21.80
N SER A 21 -37.98 2.24 -21.43
CA SER A 21 -39.12 2.64 -22.25
C SER A 21 -39.68 4.00 -21.85
N GLU A 22 -40.68 4.48 -22.58
CA GLU A 22 -41.43 5.68 -22.20
C GLU A 22 -42.30 5.44 -20.96
N ALA A 23 -42.79 4.21 -20.74
CA ALA A 23 -43.49 3.84 -19.51
C ALA A 23 -42.57 3.84 -18.28
N ASP A 24 -41.28 3.49 -18.44
CA ASP A 24 -40.30 3.62 -17.35
C ASP A 24 -40.04 5.10 -17.00
N ARG A 25 -40.02 6.00 -18.00
CA ARG A 25 -39.90 7.45 -17.78
C ARG A 25 -41.15 8.01 -17.08
N ALA A 26 -42.34 7.64 -17.55
CA ALA A 26 -43.60 8.03 -16.94
C ALA A 26 -43.64 7.60 -15.47
N CYS A 27 -43.31 6.33 -15.16
CA CYS A 27 -43.21 5.86 -13.78
C CYS A 27 -42.28 6.72 -12.93
N ILE A 28 -41.09 7.09 -13.44
CA ILE A 28 -40.15 7.95 -12.72
C ILE A 28 -40.74 9.35 -12.48
N GLN A 29 -41.49 9.89 -13.44
CA GLN A 29 -42.19 11.18 -13.31
C GLN A 29 -43.36 11.09 -12.31
N ASP A 30 -44.10 9.99 -12.28
CA ASP A 30 -45.18 9.72 -11.29
C ASP A 30 -44.65 9.55 -9.84
N GLU A 31 -43.34 9.35 -9.68
CA GLU A 31 -42.66 9.34 -8.37
C GLU A 31 -42.28 10.77 -7.88
N TRP A 32 -42.51 11.82 -8.67
CA TRP A 32 -42.33 13.21 -8.25
C TRP A 32 -43.59 13.73 -7.55
N GLN A 33 -43.41 14.32 -6.37
CA GLN A 33 -44.49 14.77 -5.50
C GLN A 33 -44.35 16.28 -5.29
N GLU A 34 -45.05 17.08 -6.10
CA GLU A 34 -45.00 18.54 -5.94
C GLU A 34 -45.49 18.92 -4.52
N ASN A 35 -44.64 19.64 -3.78
CA ASN A 35 -44.77 19.85 -2.35
C ASN A 35 -44.47 21.31 -2.02
N LYS A 36 -45.53 22.11 -1.98
CA LYS A 36 -45.45 23.56 -1.77
C LYS A 36 -45.31 23.95 -0.29
N SER A 37 -45.68 23.06 0.64
CA SER A 37 -45.67 23.29 2.08
C SER A 37 -44.34 22.97 2.78
N LEU A 38 -43.52 22.04 2.26
CA LEU A 38 -42.20 21.79 2.82
C LEU A 38 -41.20 22.91 2.47
N ASN A 39 -40.34 23.23 3.43
CA ASN A 39 -39.14 24.04 3.22
C ASN A 39 -38.20 23.36 2.20
N VAL A 40 -37.42 24.16 1.48
CA VAL A 40 -36.35 23.64 0.62
C VAL A 40 -35.13 23.23 1.47
N SER A 41 -34.34 22.28 0.98
CA SER A 41 -32.98 22.08 1.51
C SER A 41 -32.19 23.38 1.36
N SER A 42 -31.66 23.89 2.47
CA SER A 42 -31.08 25.24 2.54
C SER A 42 -30.26 25.42 3.82
N GLU A 43 -29.43 26.46 3.84
CA GLU A 43 -28.87 27.01 5.07
C GLU A 43 -30.00 27.68 5.89
N ILE A 44 -30.00 27.46 7.21
CA ILE A 44 -30.96 28.07 8.16
C ILE A 44 -30.34 29.32 8.77
N ASN A 45 -29.07 29.22 9.16
CA ASN A 45 -28.22 30.31 9.62
C ASN A 45 -26.74 29.92 9.42
N ASN A 46 -25.81 30.79 9.79
CA ASN A 46 -24.38 30.58 9.56
C ASN A 46 -23.83 29.23 10.09
N GLU A 47 -24.43 28.68 11.15
CA GLU A 47 -24.02 27.45 11.84
C GLU A 47 -24.82 26.20 11.41
N THR A 48 -26.08 26.34 10.97
CA THR A 48 -26.97 25.19 10.68
C THR A 48 -27.60 25.20 9.29
N TYR A 49 -27.83 23.99 8.76
CA TYR A 49 -28.52 23.77 7.49
C TYR A 49 -29.44 22.55 7.55
N GLN A 50 -30.41 22.49 6.64
CA GLN A 50 -31.35 21.37 6.52
C GLN A 50 -31.27 20.69 5.16
N ILE A 51 -31.51 19.39 5.15
CA ILE A 51 -31.80 18.61 3.94
C ILE A 51 -33.18 17.98 4.10
N VAL A 52 -34.08 18.31 3.18
CA VAL A 52 -35.52 18.02 3.21
C VAL A 52 -35.92 17.22 1.99
N PHE A 53 -36.35 15.98 2.21
CA PHE A 53 -37.06 15.13 1.25
C PHE A 53 -38.55 15.05 1.61
N SER A 54 -39.39 14.51 0.73
CA SER A 54 -40.83 14.38 1.00
C SER A 54 -41.18 13.39 2.13
N ASP A 55 -40.25 12.49 2.49
CA ASP A 55 -40.40 11.49 3.56
C ASP A 55 -39.28 11.50 4.63
N VAL A 56 -38.24 12.33 4.49
CA VAL A 56 -37.13 12.44 5.46
C VAL A 56 -36.67 13.89 5.59
N GLN A 57 -36.59 14.40 6.81
CA GLN A 57 -36.03 15.71 7.13
C GLN A 57 -34.85 15.52 8.10
N LYS A 58 -33.74 16.22 7.87
CA LYS A 58 -32.58 16.27 8.78
C LYS A 58 -32.01 17.69 8.83
N GLU A 59 -31.71 18.15 10.03
CA GLU A 59 -30.86 19.31 10.28
C GLU A 59 -29.43 18.85 10.58
N PHE A 60 -28.47 19.72 10.26
CA PHE A 60 -27.04 19.50 10.38
C PHE A 60 -26.33 20.83 10.74
N LYS A 61 -25.09 20.73 11.22
CA LYS A 61 -24.22 21.85 11.62
C LYS A 61 -22.93 21.91 10.81
N TRP A 62 -22.51 23.14 10.53
CA TRP A 62 -21.15 23.48 10.10
C TRP A 62 -20.25 23.53 11.35
N ILE A 63 -19.60 22.42 11.69
CA ILE A 63 -18.78 22.28 12.91
C ILE A 63 -17.41 22.95 12.74
N VAL A 64 -16.80 22.78 11.56
CA VAL A 64 -15.63 23.57 11.14
C VAL A 64 -15.83 23.98 9.69
N LEU A 65 -15.52 25.23 9.38
CA LEU A 65 -15.40 25.74 8.03
C LEU A 65 -13.91 26.04 7.74
N PRO A 66 -13.46 25.90 6.48
CA PRO A 66 -12.09 26.24 6.10
C PRO A 66 -11.83 27.75 6.18
N GLU A 67 -10.56 28.15 6.06
CA GLU A 67 -10.19 29.55 5.86
C GLU A 67 -10.89 30.15 4.62
N GLU A 68 -11.14 31.46 4.65
CA GLU A 68 -11.81 32.17 3.56
C GLU A 68 -11.19 31.84 2.19
N ILE A 69 -12.05 31.65 1.18
CA ILE A 69 -11.64 31.20 -0.16
C ILE A 69 -10.98 32.39 -0.89
N SER A 70 -9.69 32.60 -0.63
CA SER A 70 -8.93 33.72 -1.21
C SER A 70 -8.80 33.62 -2.73
N GLY A 71 -9.03 34.74 -3.42
CA GLY A 71 -9.03 34.82 -4.88
C GLY A 71 -10.43 34.61 -5.48
N ASN A 72 -10.48 34.38 -6.80
CA ASN A 72 -11.71 34.21 -7.56
C ASN A 72 -11.73 32.85 -8.29
N PRO A 73 -11.80 31.71 -7.59
CA PRO A 73 -11.86 30.40 -8.23
C PRO A 73 -13.14 30.25 -9.05
N GLU A 74 -13.04 29.63 -10.22
CA GLU A 74 -14.18 29.23 -11.08
C GLU A 74 -14.65 27.80 -10.78
N VAL A 75 -13.74 26.95 -10.29
CA VAL A 75 -14.00 25.57 -9.88
C VAL A 75 -13.80 25.42 -8.37
N LEU A 76 -14.79 24.85 -7.71
CA LEU A 76 -14.67 24.25 -6.39
C LEU A 76 -14.65 22.73 -6.55
N MET A 77 -13.81 22.03 -5.82
CA MET A 77 -13.79 20.57 -5.77
C MET A 77 -13.75 20.11 -4.32
N ILE A 78 -14.76 19.35 -3.90
CA ILE A 78 -14.87 18.85 -2.54
C ILE A 78 -14.65 17.34 -2.53
N VAL A 79 -13.62 16.93 -1.81
CA VAL A 79 -13.27 15.52 -1.61
C VAL A 79 -14.15 14.95 -0.51
N SER A 80 -15.01 13.99 -0.87
CA SER A 80 -15.72 13.17 0.09
C SER A 80 -14.72 12.20 0.73
N SER A 81 -14.38 12.43 2.00
CA SER A 81 -13.37 11.70 2.74
C SER A 81 -13.91 11.25 4.09
N ASN A 82 -13.62 10.01 4.51
CA ASN A 82 -14.05 9.47 5.81
C ASN A 82 -13.14 10.00 6.94
N ARG A 83 -13.68 10.20 8.14
CA ARG A 83 -12.95 10.66 9.34
C ARG A 83 -11.56 10.04 9.56
N ASP A 84 -11.44 8.72 9.42
CA ASP A 84 -10.22 7.92 9.63
C ASP A 84 -9.11 8.15 8.59
N ASN A 85 -9.48 8.56 7.36
CA ASN A 85 -8.57 8.61 6.21
C ASN A 85 -7.63 9.85 6.17
N PHE A 86 -7.14 10.33 7.33
CA PHE A 86 -6.10 11.38 7.46
C PHE A 86 -4.91 11.16 6.50
N ALA A 87 -4.46 9.92 6.35
CA ALA A 87 -3.37 9.56 5.45
C ALA A 87 -3.71 9.82 3.96
N ARG A 88 -4.95 9.56 3.53
CA ARG A 88 -5.40 9.83 2.15
C ARG A 88 -5.53 11.32 1.87
N ARG A 89 -6.12 12.08 2.80
CA ARG A 89 -6.21 13.55 2.69
C ARG A 89 -4.83 14.16 2.50
N ASN A 90 -3.84 13.72 3.27
CA ASN A 90 -2.46 14.14 3.11
C ASN A 90 -1.80 13.70 1.79
N VAL A 91 -2.14 12.53 1.23
CA VAL A 91 -1.70 12.15 -0.14
C VAL A 91 -2.33 13.05 -1.20
N ILE A 92 -3.58 13.45 -1.04
CA ILE A 92 -4.28 14.37 -1.95
C ILE A 92 -3.66 15.77 -1.88
N ARG A 93 -3.50 16.34 -0.67
CA ARG A 93 -2.76 17.60 -0.40
C ARG A 93 -1.41 17.63 -1.11
N LYS A 94 -0.65 16.53 -1.05
CA LYS A 94 0.68 16.36 -1.66
C LYS A 94 0.70 16.10 -3.16
N SER A 95 -0.44 15.79 -3.80
CA SER A 95 -0.49 15.36 -5.20
C SER A 95 -1.28 16.34 -6.08
N TRP A 96 -2.58 16.13 -6.25
CA TRP A 96 -3.42 16.91 -7.15
C TRP A 96 -4.08 18.13 -6.51
N MET A 97 -3.95 18.28 -5.18
CA MET A 97 -4.30 19.53 -4.48
C MET A 97 -3.09 20.48 -4.32
N ASN A 98 -1.88 20.01 -4.63
CA ASN A 98 -0.66 20.82 -4.50
C ASN A 98 -0.54 21.84 -5.65
N SER A 99 -0.42 23.13 -5.31
CA SER A 99 -0.32 24.23 -6.28
C SER A 99 0.99 24.22 -7.08
N GLU A 100 2.09 23.71 -6.55
CA GLU A 100 3.37 23.60 -7.28
C GLU A 100 3.32 22.54 -8.39
N LYS A 101 2.30 21.67 -8.37
CA LYS A 101 2.14 20.53 -9.30
C LYS A 101 1.00 20.70 -10.29
N ASN A 102 0.08 21.64 -10.07
CA ASN A 102 -1.16 21.80 -10.86
C ASN A 102 -1.44 23.29 -11.09
N LYS A 103 -1.36 23.74 -12.35
CA LYS A 103 -1.51 25.15 -12.75
C LYS A 103 -2.87 25.74 -12.39
N ILE A 104 -3.96 25.00 -12.57
CA ILE A 104 -5.32 25.51 -12.25
C ILE A 104 -5.46 25.84 -10.75
N VAL A 105 -4.69 25.16 -9.89
CA VAL A 105 -4.62 25.42 -8.44
C VAL A 105 -3.63 26.57 -8.15
N ALA A 106 -2.47 26.61 -8.84
CA ALA A 106 -1.50 27.71 -8.74
C ALA A 106 -2.10 29.08 -9.12
N GLU A 107 -2.89 29.12 -10.19
CA GLU A 107 -3.61 30.28 -10.71
C GLU A 107 -4.80 30.69 -9.83
N LYS A 108 -5.05 29.99 -8.71
CA LYS A 108 -6.24 30.11 -7.84
C LYS A 108 -7.59 29.98 -8.56
N ARG A 109 -7.60 29.41 -9.77
CA ARG A 109 -8.82 29.12 -10.55
C ARG A 109 -9.61 27.95 -9.97
N MET A 110 -8.93 27.04 -9.26
CA MET A 110 -9.54 25.89 -8.60
C MET A 110 -9.21 25.88 -7.09
N LYS A 111 -10.24 25.92 -6.24
CA LYS A 111 -10.12 25.63 -4.79
C LYS A 111 -10.51 24.17 -4.56
N ILE A 112 -9.68 23.45 -3.81
CA ILE A 112 -9.96 22.09 -3.35
C ILE A 112 -10.16 22.13 -1.82
N LEU A 113 -11.09 21.33 -1.32
CA LEU A 113 -11.43 21.17 0.10
C LEU A 113 -11.77 19.70 0.41
N PHE A 114 -11.68 19.30 1.67
CA PHE A 114 -12.23 18.03 2.14
C PHE A 114 -13.59 18.23 2.83
N LEU A 115 -14.52 17.29 2.69
CA LEU A 115 -15.72 17.20 3.52
C LEU A 115 -15.67 15.91 4.34
N VAL A 116 -15.67 16.05 5.67
CA VAL A 116 -15.57 14.97 6.64
C VAL A 116 -16.75 15.02 7.61
N GLY A 117 -17.34 13.86 7.90
CA GLY A 117 -18.50 13.72 8.76
C GLY A 117 -18.16 13.14 10.13
N ILE A 118 -18.50 13.85 11.21
CA ILE A 118 -18.28 13.41 12.60
C ILE A 118 -19.53 12.72 13.19
N ASP A 119 -19.36 12.04 14.32
CA ASP A 119 -20.43 11.32 15.04
C ASP A 119 -20.37 11.73 16.51
N SER A 120 -21.50 12.19 17.07
CA SER A 120 -21.59 12.64 18.46
C SER A 120 -21.13 11.60 19.48
N ASN A 121 -21.12 10.31 19.12
CA ASN A 121 -20.72 9.21 20.00
C ASN A 121 -19.22 8.89 19.97
N ASN A 122 -18.43 9.45 19.04
CA ASN A 122 -17.00 9.13 18.87
C ASN A 122 -16.09 10.35 19.10
N GLU A 123 -16.07 10.83 20.35
CA GLU A 123 -15.28 12.00 20.78
C GLU A 123 -13.79 11.92 20.41
N LYS A 124 -13.19 10.72 20.45
CA LYS A 124 -11.76 10.50 20.17
C LYS A 124 -11.41 10.77 18.71
N GLU A 125 -12.13 10.16 17.76
CA GLU A 125 -11.91 10.41 16.33
C GLU A 125 -12.28 11.83 15.95
N ASN A 126 -13.39 12.36 16.48
CA ASN A 126 -13.79 13.75 16.28
C ASN A 126 -12.67 14.70 16.70
N THR A 127 -12.05 14.48 17.86
CA THR A 127 -10.91 15.27 18.35
C THR A 127 -9.72 15.25 17.37
N VAL A 128 -9.47 14.13 16.67
CA VAL A 128 -8.42 14.06 15.63
C VAL A 128 -8.83 14.84 14.38
N VAL A 129 -10.06 14.68 13.90
CA VAL A 129 -10.59 15.40 12.72
C VAL A 129 -10.61 16.92 12.95
N LEU A 130 -11.04 17.37 14.14
CA LEU A 130 -11.08 18.79 14.48
C LEU A 130 -9.67 19.40 14.58
N LYS A 131 -8.70 18.66 15.15
CA LYS A 131 -7.29 19.06 15.16
C LYS A 131 -6.67 19.09 13.76
N GLU A 132 -7.04 18.17 12.87
CA GLU A 132 -6.63 18.22 11.46
C GLU A 132 -7.21 19.46 10.76
N ALA A 133 -8.51 19.71 10.92
CA ALA A 133 -9.18 20.85 10.29
C ALA A 133 -8.58 22.19 10.75
N GLN A 134 -8.28 22.32 12.04
CA GLN A 134 -7.57 23.48 12.60
C GLN A 134 -6.12 23.61 12.11
N LEU A 135 -5.44 22.48 11.82
CA LEU A 135 -4.03 22.48 11.40
C LEU A 135 -3.84 22.82 9.90
N PHE A 136 -4.79 22.45 9.05
CA PHE A 136 -4.67 22.60 7.59
C PHE A 136 -5.60 23.64 6.96
N GLY A 137 -6.67 24.08 7.65
CA GLY A 137 -7.56 25.14 7.16
C GLY A 137 -8.34 24.81 5.87
N ASP A 138 -8.32 23.54 5.44
CA ASP A 138 -8.84 23.07 4.14
C ASP A 138 -9.98 22.05 4.25
N MET A 139 -10.56 21.91 5.45
CA MET A 139 -11.61 20.95 5.76
C MET A 139 -12.93 21.65 6.11
N ILE A 140 -14.01 21.09 5.58
CA ILE A 140 -15.37 21.30 6.06
C ILE A 140 -15.70 20.10 6.95
N VAL A 141 -16.09 20.35 8.20
CA VAL A 141 -16.48 19.31 9.16
C VAL A 141 -17.94 19.53 9.53
N VAL A 142 -18.74 18.47 9.48
CA VAL A 142 -20.20 18.49 9.73
C VAL A 142 -20.63 17.35 10.65
N ASP A 143 -21.71 17.53 11.40
CA ASP A 143 -22.31 16.51 12.30
C ASP A 143 -23.10 15.40 11.57
N LEU A 144 -22.69 15.10 10.34
CA LEU A 144 -23.20 14.02 9.51
C LEU A 144 -22.35 12.77 9.73
N GLU A 145 -22.96 11.68 10.19
CA GLU A 145 -22.26 10.42 10.43
C GLU A 145 -21.77 9.77 9.11
N ASP A 146 -20.46 9.51 9.00
CA ASP A 146 -19.79 9.07 7.77
C ASP A 146 -20.02 7.58 7.46
N ASN A 147 -21.17 7.26 6.86
CA ASN A 147 -21.50 5.92 6.40
C ASN A 147 -22.13 5.91 4.98
N TYR A 148 -22.19 4.73 4.35
CA TYR A 148 -22.72 4.57 2.99
C TYR A 148 -24.18 5.05 2.84
N ARG A 149 -25.02 4.92 3.88
CA ARG A 149 -26.44 5.35 3.84
C ARG A 149 -26.58 6.86 3.87
N ASN A 150 -25.63 7.59 4.48
CA ASN A 150 -25.65 9.04 4.57
C ASN A 150 -24.97 9.75 3.38
N LEU A 151 -24.36 9.01 2.43
CA LEU A 151 -23.73 9.58 1.22
C LEU A 151 -24.61 10.58 0.42
N PRO A 152 -25.93 10.40 0.25
CA PRO A 152 -26.74 11.39 -0.46
C PRO A 152 -26.85 12.72 0.31
N PHE A 153 -26.91 12.68 1.64
CA PHE A 153 -26.85 13.89 2.48
C PHE A 153 -25.47 14.56 2.38
N LYS A 154 -24.38 13.79 2.36
CA LYS A 154 -23.01 14.32 2.20
C LYS A 154 -22.80 14.97 0.83
N SER A 155 -23.37 14.40 -0.23
CA SER A 155 -23.29 14.96 -1.58
C SER A 155 -24.18 16.20 -1.78
N LEU A 156 -25.36 16.25 -1.15
CA LEU A 156 -26.16 17.48 -1.09
C LEU A 156 -25.50 18.57 -0.23
N THR A 157 -24.78 18.20 0.83
CA THR A 157 -23.95 19.12 1.62
C THR A 157 -22.86 19.76 0.75
N ILE A 158 -22.19 19.00 -0.13
CA ILE A 158 -21.22 19.52 -1.11
C ILE A 158 -21.86 20.56 -2.03
N MET A 159 -23.05 20.26 -2.57
CA MET A 159 -23.78 21.18 -3.45
C MET A 159 -24.23 22.44 -2.73
N LEU A 160 -24.77 22.31 -1.52
CA LEU A 160 -25.25 23.43 -0.71
C LEU A 160 -24.10 24.35 -0.27
N TYR A 161 -23.01 23.78 0.27
CA TYR A 161 -21.80 24.54 0.61
C TYR A 161 -21.27 25.32 -0.60
N GLY A 162 -21.19 24.65 -1.76
CA GLY A 162 -20.73 25.27 -3.00
C GLY A 162 -21.57 26.47 -3.45
N GLN A 163 -22.86 26.51 -3.10
CA GLN A 163 -23.75 27.64 -3.35
C GLN A 163 -23.63 28.72 -2.27
N SER A 164 -23.81 28.36 -1.00
CA SER A 164 -24.02 29.32 0.11
C SER A 164 -22.74 29.86 0.74
N LYS A 165 -21.66 29.07 0.76
CA LYS A 165 -20.40 29.40 1.46
C LYS A 165 -19.24 29.77 0.52
N THR A 166 -19.46 29.92 -0.79
CA THR A 166 -18.38 30.22 -1.76
C THR A 166 -18.74 31.34 -2.74
N PRO A 167 -17.77 32.19 -3.14
CA PRO A 167 -18.05 33.38 -3.95
C PRO A 167 -18.64 33.03 -5.32
N GLU A 168 -19.42 33.97 -5.87
CA GLU A 168 -20.08 33.83 -7.17
C GLU A 168 -19.13 33.61 -8.36
N SER A 169 -17.81 33.74 -8.20
CA SER A 169 -16.84 33.29 -9.21
C SER A 169 -16.95 31.78 -9.47
N VAL A 170 -17.24 30.97 -8.45
CA VAL A 170 -17.33 29.51 -8.54
C VAL A 170 -18.57 29.13 -9.34
N LYS A 171 -18.41 28.74 -10.60
CA LYS A 171 -19.50 28.28 -11.47
C LYS A 171 -19.57 26.76 -11.60
N LEU A 172 -18.55 26.03 -11.17
CA LEU A 172 -18.50 24.56 -11.20
C LEU A 172 -18.17 23.99 -9.82
N ILE A 173 -19.02 23.07 -9.33
CA ILE A 173 -18.92 22.42 -8.02
C ILE A 173 -18.70 20.92 -8.24
N GLY A 174 -17.50 20.44 -7.92
CA GLY A 174 -17.10 19.05 -8.07
C GLY A 174 -17.25 18.23 -6.79
N LYS A 175 -17.69 16.97 -6.96
CA LYS A 175 -17.66 15.91 -5.95
C LYS A 175 -16.71 14.83 -6.42
N ILE A 176 -15.77 14.43 -5.57
CA ILE A 176 -14.81 13.36 -5.84
C ILE A 176 -14.58 12.50 -4.60
N ASP A 177 -14.46 11.19 -4.77
CA ASP A 177 -14.12 10.27 -3.68
C ASP A 177 -12.60 10.18 -3.49
N GLU A 178 -12.15 10.00 -2.24
CA GLU A 178 -10.73 9.94 -1.85
C GLU A 178 -9.95 8.69 -2.31
N ASP A 179 -10.53 7.86 -3.18
CA ASP A 179 -9.86 6.77 -3.88
C ASP A 179 -9.65 7.02 -5.38
N VAL A 180 -10.08 8.18 -5.89
CA VAL A 180 -9.94 8.57 -7.29
C VAL A 180 -8.59 9.26 -7.56
N ILE A 181 -7.93 8.84 -8.65
CA ILE A 181 -6.76 9.53 -9.22
C ILE A 181 -7.27 10.63 -10.17
N PHE A 182 -6.89 11.88 -9.91
CA PHE A 182 -7.37 13.05 -10.63
C PHE A 182 -6.23 13.93 -11.13
N TYR A 183 -6.46 14.64 -12.24
CA TYR A 183 -5.49 15.51 -12.92
C TYR A 183 -6.14 16.90 -13.19
N PRO A 184 -6.09 17.84 -12.24
CA PRO A 184 -6.79 19.13 -12.29
C PRO A 184 -6.60 19.92 -13.58
N ASP A 185 -5.36 19.97 -14.09
CA ASP A 185 -5.01 20.73 -15.31
C ASP A 185 -5.65 20.17 -16.59
N GLN A 186 -6.32 19.01 -16.53
CA GLN A 186 -7.18 18.51 -17.61
C GLN A 186 -8.55 19.18 -17.65
N LEU A 187 -8.99 19.88 -16.60
CA LEU A 187 -10.23 20.67 -16.64
C LEU A 187 -10.08 21.92 -17.51
N THR A 188 -8.95 22.61 -17.43
CA THR A 188 -8.70 23.86 -18.19
C THR A 188 -8.95 23.73 -19.71
N PRO A 189 -8.41 22.73 -20.45
CA PRO A 189 -8.74 22.57 -21.86
C PRO A 189 -10.22 22.24 -22.10
N LEU A 190 -10.84 21.40 -21.26
CA LEU A 190 -12.25 21.01 -21.38
C LEU A 190 -13.23 22.16 -21.08
N ILE A 191 -12.83 23.14 -20.26
CA ILE A 191 -13.56 24.39 -20.06
C ILE A 191 -13.36 25.31 -21.26
N ASN A 192 -12.12 25.47 -21.71
CA ASN A 192 -11.77 26.38 -22.82
C ASN A 192 -12.33 25.93 -24.19
N ASP A 193 -12.48 24.63 -24.43
CA ASP A 193 -13.05 24.09 -25.68
C ASP A 193 -14.59 23.97 -25.65
N GLY A 194 -15.22 24.28 -24.51
CA GLY A 194 -16.67 24.22 -24.32
C GLY A 194 -17.25 22.84 -24.02
N THR A 195 -16.43 21.80 -23.87
CA THR A 195 -16.88 20.47 -23.41
C THR A 195 -17.57 20.58 -22.06
N ILE A 196 -16.96 21.31 -21.11
CA ILE A 196 -17.54 21.76 -19.86
C ILE A 196 -18.05 23.20 -20.06
N ASN A 197 -19.35 23.36 -20.28
CA ASN A 197 -19.99 24.66 -20.37
C ASN A 197 -20.57 25.03 -19.01
N MET A 198 -19.93 25.97 -18.32
CA MET A 198 -20.31 26.40 -16.96
C MET A 198 -21.56 27.31 -16.91
N SER A 199 -22.11 27.70 -18.06
CA SER A 199 -23.26 28.61 -18.18
C SER A 199 -24.61 27.90 -18.31
N ILE A 200 -24.62 26.58 -18.50
CA ILE A 200 -25.85 25.78 -18.63
C ILE A 200 -26.15 24.97 -17.35
N SER A 201 -27.39 24.54 -17.18
CA SER A 201 -27.79 23.63 -16.09
C SER A 201 -27.44 22.18 -16.47
N ALA A 202 -26.20 21.76 -16.16
CA ALA A 202 -25.68 20.45 -16.52
C ALA A 202 -24.82 19.85 -15.40
N ILE A 203 -24.67 18.53 -15.45
CA ILE A 203 -23.77 17.75 -14.58
C ILE A 203 -22.91 16.83 -15.44
N TYR A 204 -21.61 16.79 -15.17
CA TYR A 204 -20.59 16.16 -16.00
C TYR A 204 -19.89 15.03 -15.25
N GLY A 205 -19.73 13.86 -15.88
CA GLY A 205 -19.01 12.74 -15.28
C GLY A 205 -19.04 11.49 -16.15
N ASN A 206 -18.79 10.33 -15.56
CA ASN A 206 -18.86 9.06 -16.28
C ASN A 206 -20.32 8.58 -16.37
N LYS A 207 -20.94 8.57 -17.56
CA LYS A 207 -22.38 8.38 -17.73
C LYS A 207 -22.76 6.91 -17.87
N ARG A 208 -23.62 6.45 -16.97
CA ARG A 208 -24.28 5.15 -17.01
C ARG A 208 -25.62 5.27 -17.72
N ASN A 209 -25.83 4.45 -18.74
CA ASN A 209 -27.08 4.42 -19.50
C ASN A 209 -28.27 3.93 -18.66
N ALA A 210 -29.45 4.46 -18.97
CA ALA A 210 -30.72 4.10 -18.33
C ALA A 210 -31.08 2.61 -18.52
N GLY A 211 -31.97 2.10 -17.68
CA GLY A 211 -32.38 0.70 -17.69
C GLY A 211 -31.56 -0.20 -16.77
N VAL A 212 -31.02 0.36 -15.68
CA VAL A 212 -30.42 -0.42 -14.59
C VAL A 212 -31.55 -0.89 -13.66
N GLU A 213 -31.65 -2.20 -13.41
CA GLU A 213 -32.66 -2.76 -12.49
C GLU A 213 -32.44 -2.27 -11.04
N VAL A 214 -33.53 -1.87 -10.40
CA VAL A 214 -33.57 -1.46 -8.99
C VAL A 214 -33.38 -2.66 -8.08
N SER A 215 -32.41 -2.58 -7.15
CA SER A 215 -32.09 -3.69 -6.23
C SER A 215 -33.08 -3.81 -5.06
N ASN A 216 -34.34 -4.09 -5.35
CA ASN A 216 -35.42 -4.19 -4.35
C ASN A 216 -35.64 -5.60 -3.76
N LYS A 217 -34.80 -6.58 -4.14
CA LYS A 217 -34.93 -8.00 -3.71
C LYS A 217 -34.06 -8.37 -2.52
N ASN A 218 -32.82 -7.86 -2.42
CA ASN A 218 -31.86 -8.24 -1.39
C ASN A 218 -31.67 -7.12 -0.35
N LYS A 219 -32.34 -7.22 0.80
CA LYS A 219 -32.22 -6.27 1.93
C LYS A 219 -30.79 -6.12 2.51
N ARG A 220 -29.88 -7.06 2.24
CA ARG A 220 -28.45 -6.99 2.64
C ARG A 220 -27.56 -6.31 1.59
N SER A 221 -28.09 -5.94 0.43
CA SER A 221 -27.35 -5.19 -0.60
C SER A 221 -27.13 -3.75 -0.14
N LYS A 222 -25.90 -3.21 -0.27
CA LYS A 222 -25.70 -1.77 -0.02
C LYS A 222 -26.48 -0.89 -1.01
N TRP A 223 -26.72 -1.39 -2.22
CA TRP A 223 -27.55 -0.76 -3.25
C TRP A 223 -29.06 -1.04 -3.09
N PHE A 224 -29.50 -1.55 -1.93
CA PHE A 224 -30.91 -1.86 -1.71
C PHE A 224 -31.77 -0.60 -1.69
N ILE A 225 -32.81 -0.58 -2.53
CA ILE A 225 -33.82 0.48 -2.56
C ILE A 225 -35.18 -0.18 -2.26
N PRO A 226 -35.90 0.22 -1.19
CA PRO A 226 -37.20 -0.34 -0.87
C PRO A 226 -38.30 0.25 -1.77
N LYS A 227 -39.29 -0.59 -2.13
CA LYS A 227 -40.46 -0.17 -2.95
C LYS A 227 -41.31 0.95 -2.35
N SER A 228 -41.17 1.22 -1.04
CA SER A 228 -41.83 2.33 -0.33
C SER A 228 -41.24 3.70 -0.67
N SER A 229 -39.96 3.74 -1.07
CA SER A 229 -39.20 4.95 -1.41
C SER A 229 -38.99 5.12 -2.90
N PHE A 230 -38.97 4.02 -3.68
CA PHE A 230 -38.99 4.06 -5.14
C PHE A 230 -39.74 2.86 -5.72
N LYS A 231 -40.88 3.09 -6.38
CA LYS A 231 -41.80 2.07 -6.89
C LYS A 231 -41.30 1.42 -8.19
N CYS A 232 -40.59 2.17 -9.04
CA CYS A 232 -40.25 1.79 -10.41
C CYS A 232 -39.20 0.66 -10.48
N GLN A 233 -39.17 -0.05 -11.62
CA GLN A 233 -38.30 -1.21 -11.80
C GLN A 233 -36.90 -0.86 -12.32
N LEU A 234 -36.80 0.22 -13.10
CA LEU A 234 -35.57 0.67 -13.76
C LEU A 234 -35.19 2.08 -13.32
N LEU A 235 -33.88 2.33 -13.21
CA LEU A 235 -33.31 3.65 -12.99
C LEU A 235 -33.12 4.41 -14.33
N PRO A 236 -33.17 5.75 -14.32
CA PRO A 236 -32.81 6.59 -15.46
C PRO A 236 -31.30 6.50 -15.76
N SER A 237 -30.79 7.32 -16.68
CA SER A 237 -29.34 7.50 -16.82
C SER A 237 -28.81 8.37 -15.69
N TYR A 238 -27.67 8.00 -15.12
CA TYR A 238 -27.00 8.71 -14.03
C TYR A 238 -25.48 8.70 -14.26
N LEU A 239 -24.73 9.49 -13.50
CA LEU A 239 -23.26 9.48 -13.49
C LEU A 239 -22.77 8.59 -12.36
N PHE A 240 -21.61 7.95 -12.52
CA PHE A 240 -21.00 7.19 -11.40
C PHE A 240 -20.60 8.12 -10.25
N GLY A 241 -21.00 7.78 -9.03
CA GLY A 241 -20.85 8.66 -7.86
C GLY A 241 -19.42 9.02 -7.46
N SER A 242 -18.40 8.29 -7.92
CA SER A 242 -17.01 8.54 -7.54
C SER A 242 -16.44 9.85 -8.07
N PHE A 243 -16.99 10.39 -9.17
CA PHE A 243 -16.60 11.70 -9.71
C PHE A 243 -17.72 12.32 -10.54
N TYR A 244 -18.12 13.55 -10.18
CA TYR A 244 -18.92 14.41 -11.05
C TYR A 244 -18.68 15.91 -10.79
N LEU A 245 -18.95 16.74 -11.80
CA LEU A 245 -18.87 18.21 -11.77
C LEU A 245 -20.25 18.79 -12.09
N THR A 246 -20.84 19.52 -11.16
CA THR A 246 -22.18 20.13 -11.28
C THR A 246 -22.05 21.63 -11.46
N THR A 247 -22.73 22.23 -12.44
CA THR A 247 -22.75 23.70 -12.55
C THR A 247 -23.53 24.34 -11.40
N ARG A 248 -23.18 25.55 -10.95
CA ARG A 248 -23.82 26.21 -9.79
C ARG A 248 -25.35 26.24 -9.90
N ASN A 249 -25.87 26.59 -11.07
CA ASN A 249 -27.31 26.63 -11.35
C ASN A 249 -27.97 25.23 -11.29
N ALA A 250 -27.32 24.20 -11.84
CA ALA A 250 -27.80 22.81 -11.70
C ALA A 250 -27.80 22.35 -10.23
N ALA A 251 -26.77 22.68 -9.46
CA ALA A 251 -26.68 22.37 -8.04
C ALA A 251 -27.80 23.04 -7.23
N GLU A 252 -28.13 24.30 -7.55
CA GLU A 252 -29.23 25.04 -6.93
C GLU A 252 -30.59 24.39 -7.20
N GLN A 253 -30.86 24.03 -8.47
CA GLN A 253 -32.08 23.34 -8.86
C GLN A 253 -32.21 21.97 -8.17
N ILE A 254 -31.12 21.18 -8.14
CA ILE A 254 -31.07 19.84 -7.50
C ILE A 254 -31.27 19.93 -5.98
N VAL A 255 -30.64 20.90 -5.31
CA VAL A 255 -30.80 21.07 -3.86
C VAL A 255 -32.21 21.54 -3.52
N LYS A 256 -32.78 22.50 -4.27
CA LYS A 256 -34.16 22.97 -4.04
C LYS A 256 -35.24 21.94 -4.39
N SER A 257 -34.97 21.01 -5.32
CA SER A 257 -35.93 19.99 -5.75
C SER A 257 -36.10 18.81 -4.78
N THR A 258 -35.11 18.55 -3.92
CA THR A 258 -35.09 17.46 -2.91
C THR A 258 -36.44 17.20 -2.23
N LYS A 259 -37.14 18.23 -1.77
CA LYS A 259 -38.43 18.15 -1.06
C LYS A 259 -39.58 17.55 -1.86
N HIS A 260 -39.40 17.36 -3.16
CA HIS A 260 -40.38 16.77 -4.09
C HIS A 260 -40.16 15.28 -4.35
N ARG A 261 -39.10 14.69 -3.81
CA ARG A 261 -38.85 13.24 -3.90
C ARG A 261 -38.65 12.62 -2.53
N LYS A 262 -38.85 11.30 -2.51
CA LYS A 262 -38.49 10.44 -1.39
C LYS A 262 -36.99 10.17 -1.35
N PHE A 263 -36.47 9.93 -0.15
CA PHE A 263 -35.07 9.58 0.07
C PHE A 263 -34.75 8.15 -0.38
N ILE A 264 -33.63 7.97 -1.09
CA ILE A 264 -33.01 6.66 -1.34
C ILE A 264 -31.51 6.70 -1.02
N THR A 265 -30.96 5.57 -0.58
CA THR A 265 -29.54 5.43 -0.17
C THR A 265 -28.54 5.36 -1.31
N VAL A 266 -29.00 5.18 -2.56
CA VAL A 266 -28.14 5.08 -3.74
C VAL A 266 -27.88 6.48 -4.28
N GLU A 267 -26.86 7.12 -3.71
CA GLU A 267 -26.46 8.52 -3.95
C GLU A 267 -26.35 8.86 -5.45
N ASP A 268 -25.57 8.09 -6.20
CA ASP A 268 -25.27 8.38 -7.61
C ASP A 268 -26.54 8.42 -8.48
N ALA A 269 -27.43 7.45 -8.28
CA ALA A 269 -28.75 7.39 -8.92
C ALA A 269 -29.74 8.44 -8.39
N LEU A 270 -29.68 8.85 -7.12
CA LEU A 270 -30.57 9.89 -6.57
C LEU A 270 -30.19 11.28 -7.07
N ILE A 271 -28.93 11.67 -6.90
CA ILE A 271 -28.44 13.01 -7.18
C ILE A 271 -28.42 13.29 -8.68
N SER A 272 -27.69 12.46 -9.43
CA SER A 272 -27.50 12.67 -10.88
C SER A 272 -28.55 11.96 -11.74
N GLY A 273 -29.24 10.93 -11.23
CA GLY A 273 -30.27 10.21 -11.98
C GLY A 273 -31.66 10.81 -11.82
N LEU A 274 -32.16 10.86 -10.59
CA LEU A 274 -33.52 11.30 -10.27
C LEU A 274 -33.61 12.83 -10.17
N LEU A 275 -33.01 13.43 -9.13
CA LEU A 275 -33.18 14.86 -8.83
C LEU A 275 -32.76 15.78 -9.97
N ALA A 276 -31.65 15.47 -10.65
CA ALA A 276 -31.21 16.18 -11.84
C ALA A 276 -32.18 16.02 -13.02
N GLY A 277 -32.73 14.81 -13.22
CA GLY A 277 -33.68 14.52 -14.30
C GLY A 277 -35.00 15.28 -14.16
N ASP A 278 -35.46 15.50 -12.91
CA ASP A 278 -36.72 16.19 -12.61
C ASP A 278 -36.72 17.66 -13.02
N VAL A 279 -35.61 18.35 -12.74
CA VAL A 279 -35.41 19.77 -13.04
C VAL A 279 -34.86 20.01 -14.45
N GLY A 280 -34.66 18.94 -15.24
CA GLY A 280 -34.14 19.03 -16.60
C GLY A 280 -32.63 19.26 -16.71
N VAL A 281 -31.86 19.04 -15.63
CA VAL A 281 -30.40 19.13 -15.66
C VAL A 281 -29.80 18.01 -16.51
N GLU A 282 -28.97 18.38 -17.49
CA GLU A 282 -28.46 17.42 -18.47
C GLU A 282 -27.24 16.63 -17.93
N ASN A 283 -27.38 15.31 -17.87
CA ASN A 283 -26.27 14.38 -17.61
C ASN A 283 -25.32 14.28 -18.82
N LYS A 284 -24.12 14.85 -18.72
CA LYS A 284 -23.10 14.85 -19.79
C LYS A 284 -21.97 13.87 -19.49
N GLN A 285 -21.61 13.09 -20.51
CA GLN A 285 -20.40 12.26 -20.47
C GLN A 285 -19.19 13.17 -20.55
N LEU A 286 -18.31 13.12 -19.56
CA LEU A 286 -16.99 13.74 -19.63
C LEU A 286 -16.00 12.74 -20.27
N PRO A 287 -15.12 13.18 -21.18
CA PRO A 287 -14.05 12.33 -21.72
C PRO A 287 -12.97 12.05 -20.66
N PHE A 288 -12.04 11.14 -20.98
CA PHE A 288 -10.84 10.81 -20.18
C PHE A 288 -11.08 10.25 -18.76
N ILE A 289 -12.33 10.00 -18.35
CA ILE A 289 -12.62 9.20 -17.14
C ILE A 289 -12.52 7.71 -17.48
N HIS A 290 -11.71 6.99 -16.71
CA HIS A 290 -11.51 5.55 -16.86
C HIS A 290 -11.80 4.83 -15.53
N MET A 291 -12.72 3.87 -15.54
CA MET A 291 -12.90 2.96 -14.41
C MET A 291 -11.75 1.96 -14.38
N TRP A 292 -11.15 1.72 -13.21
CA TRP A 292 -10.14 0.67 -13.04
C TRP A 292 -10.81 -0.71 -12.93
N ASP A 293 -11.31 -1.19 -14.06
CA ASP A 293 -11.78 -2.57 -14.16
C ASP A 293 -10.64 -3.55 -13.88
N LYS A 294 -10.99 -4.73 -13.34
CA LYS A 294 -10.02 -5.81 -13.07
C LYS A 294 -9.49 -6.36 -14.40
N LEU A 295 -8.38 -5.80 -14.88
CA LEU A 295 -7.66 -6.24 -16.07
C LEU A 295 -7.44 -7.76 -16.05
N THR A 296 -8.28 -8.48 -16.77
CA THR A 296 -8.00 -9.85 -17.22
C THR A 296 -6.85 -9.77 -18.22
N PRO A 297 -5.69 -10.42 -17.98
CA PRO A 297 -4.57 -10.37 -18.91
C PRO A 297 -4.84 -11.28 -20.12
N ASN A 298 -5.71 -10.85 -21.02
CA ASN A 298 -6.03 -11.50 -22.31
C ASN A 298 -6.80 -10.54 -23.25
N SER A 299 -6.12 -9.52 -23.78
CA SER A 299 -6.54 -8.79 -24.98
C SER A 299 -5.36 -8.02 -25.57
N GLU A 300 -4.52 -8.68 -26.38
CA GLU A 300 -3.50 -8.00 -27.19
C GLU A 300 -4.14 -7.34 -28.42
N GLU A 301 -4.90 -6.26 -28.20
CA GLU A 301 -5.28 -5.33 -29.28
C GLU A 301 -4.76 -3.93 -28.95
N SER A 302 -3.54 -3.65 -29.40
CA SER A 302 -3.06 -2.27 -29.51
C SER A 302 -3.76 -1.61 -30.71
N PRO A 303 -4.37 -0.42 -30.59
CA PRO A 303 -4.98 0.25 -31.73
C PRO A 303 -3.90 0.63 -32.76
N SER A 304 -3.95 -0.02 -33.92
CA SER A 304 -2.96 0.15 -34.99
C SER A 304 -3.14 1.48 -35.72
N ILE A 305 -2.23 2.42 -35.46
CA ILE A 305 -2.18 3.70 -36.18
C ILE A 305 -1.42 3.53 -37.50
N GLU A 306 -2.12 3.03 -38.52
CA GLU A 306 -1.73 3.18 -39.93
C GLU A 306 -2.93 3.66 -40.76
N GLY A 307 -2.67 4.44 -41.82
CA GLY A 307 -3.58 4.43 -42.99
C GLY A 307 -4.37 5.68 -43.40
N ARG A 308 -4.12 6.89 -42.86
CA ARG A 308 -4.54 8.13 -43.57
C ARG A 308 -3.44 9.19 -43.62
N ARG A 309 -2.81 9.32 -44.79
CA ARG A 309 -1.94 10.46 -45.12
C ARG A 309 -2.82 11.64 -45.57
N GLY A 310 -2.89 12.68 -44.75
CA GLY A 310 -3.24 14.04 -45.18
C GLY A 310 -2.01 14.94 -45.02
N SER A 311 -1.78 15.85 -45.96
CA SER A 311 -0.56 16.67 -45.98
C SER A 311 -0.55 17.76 -44.91
N LEU A 312 0.49 17.78 -44.06
CA LEU A 312 0.87 18.96 -43.29
C LEU A 312 2.21 19.50 -43.80
N VAL A 313 2.22 20.79 -44.13
CA VAL A 313 3.40 21.55 -44.55
C VAL A 313 4.30 21.77 -43.32
N ARG A 314 5.63 21.68 -43.50
CA ARG A 314 6.57 22.03 -42.43
C ARG A 314 6.66 23.55 -42.26
N PRO A 315 6.53 24.11 -41.04
CA PRO A 315 7.04 25.44 -40.76
C PRO A 315 8.59 25.44 -40.82
N PRO A 316 9.24 26.55 -41.20
CA PRO A 316 10.68 26.67 -41.26
C PRO A 316 11.32 26.76 -39.85
N PRO A 317 12.61 26.41 -39.70
CA PRO A 317 13.36 26.65 -38.46
C PRO A 317 13.64 28.15 -38.26
N PRO A 318 13.80 28.63 -37.00
CA PRO A 318 14.20 30.00 -36.72
C PRO A 318 15.65 30.29 -37.17
N PRO A 319 15.97 31.53 -37.58
CA PRO A 319 17.30 31.89 -38.08
C PRO A 319 18.34 32.02 -36.96
N GLU A 320 19.61 31.76 -37.31
CA GLU A 320 20.76 32.06 -36.45
C GLU A 320 21.03 33.57 -36.43
N ALA A 321 21.22 34.16 -35.24
CA ALA A 321 21.72 35.52 -35.08
C ALA A 321 23.26 35.52 -35.07
N ALA A 322 23.89 36.31 -35.93
CA ALA A 322 25.33 36.31 -36.16
C ALA A 322 26.15 36.95 -35.03
N LYS A 323 27.45 36.64 -34.99
CA LYS A 323 28.45 37.35 -34.18
C LYS A 323 29.27 38.32 -35.04
N THR A 324 29.05 39.61 -34.84
CA THR A 324 29.92 40.75 -35.17
C THR A 324 29.30 41.97 -34.46
N ASP A 325 30.02 42.98 -33.95
CA ASP A 325 31.44 43.31 -34.06
C ASP A 325 32.05 43.76 -32.69
N LYS A 326 33.37 43.99 -32.67
CA LYS A 326 34.05 44.75 -31.60
C LYS A 326 34.30 46.19 -32.06
N ASN A 327 34.12 47.20 -31.18
CA ASN A 327 35.17 48.21 -30.94
C ASN A 327 34.87 49.25 -29.83
N SER A 328 35.98 49.92 -29.42
CA SER A 328 36.11 51.25 -28.76
C SER A 328 35.70 51.49 -27.29
N SER A 329 36.52 52.32 -26.62
CA SER A 329 36.35 53.02 -25.31
C SER A 329 35.93 52.18 -24.08
N ALA A 330 36.68 52.03 -22.98
CA ALA A 330 37.85 52.70 -22.38
C ALA A 330 37.59 53.99 -21.55
N SER A 331 37.39 53.79 -20.24
CA SER A 331 37.63 54.68 -19.08
C SER A 331 37.40 53.81 -17.82
N ASP A 332 38.36 53.48 -16.95
CA ASP A 332 39.11 54.30 -15.97
C ASP A 332 38.34 54.55 -14.64
N GLU A 333 39.10 54.83 -13.57
CA GLU A 333 38.69 54.91 -12.13
C GLU A 333 38.26 53.55 -11.52
N LYS A 334 38.97 52.87 -10.60
CA LYS A 334 40.17 53.15 -9.77
C LYS A 334 39.95 54.02 -8.51
N ASN A 335 40.44 53.52 -7.36
CA ASN A 335 40.57 54.19 -6.04
C ASN A 335 39.24 54.48 -5.28
N THR A 336 39.16 54.60 -3.94
CA THR A 336 40.07 54.23 -2.82
C THR A 336 39.30 54.13 -1.48
N ASP A 337 39.66 53.13 -0.66
CA ASP A 337 40.13 53.23 0.75
C ASP A 337 39.32 53.94 1.88
N SER A 338 39.69 53.59 3.13
CA SER A 338 39.30 54.14 4.44
C SER A 338 37.87 53.86 4.97
N GLY A 339 37.66 53.66 6.28
CA GLY A 339 38.64 53.36 7.34
C GLY A 339 38.17 53.63 8.79
N GLY A 340 38.40 52.66 9.69
CA GLY A 340 38.37 52.84 11.16
C GLY A 340 36.98 52.92 11.85
N ASP A 341 36.88 52.82 13.19
CA ASP A 341 37.80 52.24 14.19
C ASP A 341 37.05 51.96 15.53
N GLY A 342 37.61 51.12 16.41
CA GLY A 342 37.24 50.98 17.83
C GLY A 342 35.99 50.12 18.15
N GLY A 343 36.03 49.08 19.01
CA GLY A 343 37.15 48.32 19.58
C GLY A 343 37.28 48.38 21.11
N GLU A 344 37.36 47.22 21.78
CA GLU A 344 38.07 47.09 23.07
C GLU A 344 38.63 45.67 23.32
N LYS A 345 39.32 45.48 24.47
CA LYS A 345 40.21 44.34 24.81
C LYS A 345 39.51 43.38 25.81
N LYS A 346 40.05 42.25 26.32
CA LYS A 346 41.46 41.88 26.65
C LYS A 346 41.57 40.40 27.11
N ASN A 347 42.65 39.69 26.75
CA ASN A 347 43.27 38.53 27.45
C ASN A 347 42.47 37.19 27.65
N SER A 348 43.09 36.00 27.80
CA SER A 348 44.49 35.55 27.57
C SER A 348 44.70 34.01 27.71
N LYS A 349 45.62 33.44 26.89
CA LYS A 349 46.44 32.20 27.14
C LYS A 349 45.69 30.85 27.33
N GLU A 350 46.28 29.65 27.20
CA GLU A 350 47.62 29.13 26.84
C GLU A 350 47.42 27.80 26.02
N LYS A 351 48.16 27.46 24.95
CA LYS A 351 49.28 26.46 24.85
C LYS A 351 49.09 25.12 25.63
N GLU A 352 49.53 23.93 25.17
CA GLU A 352 50.59 23.62 24.18
C GLU A 352 50.57 22.22 23.48
N ASN A 353 51.26 22.16 22.32
CA ASN A 353 52.00 21.08 21.62
C ASN A 353 51.78 19.54 21.84
N LYS A 354 51.33 18.89 20.75
CA LYS A 354 52.07 17.92 19.86
C LYS A 354 52.71 16.58 20.33
N LYS A 355 52.53 15.59 19.42
CA LYS A 355 53.40 14.45 19.02
C LYS A 355 53.44 13.16 19.88
N LYS A 356 53.14 12.03 19.22
CA LYS A 356 53.60 10.67 19.57
C LYS A 356 54.85 10.30 18.74
N SER A 357 55.69 9.42 19.25
CA SER A 357 56.85 8.82 18.56
C SER A 357 56.82 7.27 18.62
N LYS A 358 57.62 6.62 17.76
CA LYS A 358 57.78 5.15 17.68
C LYS A 358 58.92 4.68 18.59
N ILE A 359 58.93 3.39 18.98
CA ILE A 359 59.99 2.37 18.70
C ILE A 359 59.68 1.04 19.46
N LEU A 360 60.38 -0.05 19.10
CA LEU A 360 60.19 -1.46 19.52
C LEU A 360 61.27 -1.88 20.58
N PRO A 361 61.74 -3.15 20.71
CA PRO A 361 61.17 -4.15 21.64
C PRO A 361 62.21 -4.85 22.57
N VAL A 362 61.74 -5.66 23.54
CA VAL A 362 62.55 -6.58 24.38
C VAL A 362 61.85 -7.95 24.50
N LYS A 363 62.57 -9.05 24.80
CA LYS A 363 62.07 -10.45 24.71
C LYS A 363 62.75 -11.43 25.69
N GLY A 364 61.96 -12.30 26.35
CA GLY A 364 62.40 -13.45 27.17
C GLY A 364 61.43 -13.76 28.33
N SER A 365 61.36 -14.96 28.94
CA SER A 365 61.98 -16.28 28.63
C SER A 365 61.45 -17.39 29.58
N GLY A 366 61.60 -18.68 29.22
CA GLY A 366 61.24 -19.88 30.01
C GLY A 366 59.94 -20.58 29.53
N GLU A 367 59.83 -21.85 29.08
CA GLU A 367 60.47 -23.18 29.36
C GLU A 367 59.67 -24.03 30.37
N GLU A 368 59.48 -25.37 30.26
CA GLU A 368 59.51 -26.40 29.18
C GLU A 368 58.78 -27.69 29.73
N GLU A 369 58.53 -28.84 29.10
CA GLU A 369 58.92 -29.46 27.81
C GLU A 369 57.66 -29.90 26.99
N GLY A 370 57.31 -31.11 26.49
CA GLY A 370 57.86 -32.50 26.38
C GLY A 370 56.73 -33.57 26.49
N ASP A 371 56.69 -34.75 25.84
CA ASP A 371 57.45 -35.33 24.71
C ASP A 371 56.60 -36.44 23.99
N GLY A 372 56.97 -36.81 22.74
CA GLY A 372 56.69 -38.11 22.11
C GLY A 372 55.53 -38.19 21.08
N GLY A 373 55.66 -38.80 19.88
CA GLY A 373 56.88 -39.22 19.16
C GLY A 373 56.70 -40.34 18.09
N LYS A 374 56.86 -40.00 16.79
CA LYS A 374 57.17 -40.91 15.63
C LYS A 374 56.06 -41.92 15.20
N ASN A 375 55.95 -42.45 13.97
CA ASN A 375 56.70 -42.26 12.70
C ASN A 375 55.88 -42.65 11.43
N SER A 376 56.39 -42.26 10.24
CA SER A 376 56.07 -42.79 8.89
C SER A 376 54.68 -42.44 8.30
N LYS A 377 54.45 -42.47 6.97
CA LYS A 377 55.27 -42.98 5.84
C LYS A 377 55.02 -42.17 4.56
N SER A 378 55.94 -42.21 3.60
CA SER A 378 55.95 -41.35 2.38
C SER A 378 55.23 -41.94 1.16
N LYS A 379 54.69 -41.06 0.29
CA LYS A 379 54.99 -40.97 -1.16
C LYS A 379 54.19 -39.88 -1.90
N GLU A 380 54.91 -38.91 -2.45
CA GLU A 380 54.56 -38.16 -3.67
C GLU A 380 55.83 -38.07 -4.54
N GLU A 381 55.69 -37.89 -5.86
CA GLU A 381 56.82 -37.66 -6.77
C GLU A 381 56.54 -36.46 -7.70
N ASP A 382 57.53 -35.59 -7.86
CA ASP A 382 57.52 -34.47 -8.80
C ASP A 382 57.58 -34.90 -10.27
N LYS A 383 57.28 -33.94 -11.17
CA LYS A 383 58.30 -33.47 -12.12
C LYS A 383 58.05 -32.08 -12.70
N GLU A 384 59.16 -31.35 -12.85
CA GLU A 384 59.28 -30.02 -13.43
C GLU A 384 59.29 -30.06 -14.98
N LYS A 385 59.20 -28.89 -15.65
CA LYS A 385 60.39 -28.30 -16.30
C LYS A 385 60.18 -26.88 -16.85
N GLU A 386 61.31 -26.22 -17.14
CA GLU A 386 61.43 -24.78 -17.38
C GLU A 386 61.59 -24.38 -18.86
N LYS A 387 61.64 -23.05 -19.10
CA LYS A 387 62.43 -22.35 -20.15
C LYS A 387 61.91 -22.48 -21.62
N GLU A 388 62.23 -21.59 -22.56
CA GLU A 388 63.16 -20.44 -22.56
C GLU A 388 62.74 -19.27 -23.51
N LYS A 389 63.38 -18.09 -23.34
CA LYS A 389 63.82 -17.02 -24.31
C LYS A 389 63.15 -16.83 -25.71
N SER A 390 63.19 -15.65 -26.38
CA SER A 390 63.46 -14.24 -26.00
C SER A 390 63.42 -13.26 -27.20
N THR A 391 63.21 -11.95 -26.96
CA THR A 391 63.62 -10.80 -27.82
C THR A 391 62.95 -10.63 -29.22
N LYS A 392 63.03 -9.50 -29.97
CA LYS A 392 63.68 -8.15 -29.83
C LYS A 392 62.99 -7.12 -30.78
N LYS A 393 62.93 -5.84 -30.36
CA LYS A 393 62.94 -4.59 -31.20
C LYS A 393 61.80 -4.39 -32.25
N LYS A 394 61.67 -3.22 -32.91
CA LYS A 394 61.66 -1.77 -32.50
C LYS A 394 61.35 -0.93 -33.77
N LYS A 395 60.71 0.25 -33.65
CA LYS A 395 60.54 1.29 -34.71
C LYS A 395 59.68 0.86 -35.94
N ASP A 396 59.18 1.73 -36.81
CA ASP A 396 58.71 3.13 -36.76
C ASP A 396 57.82 3.36 -38.01
N GLY A 397 57.05 4.46 -38.09
CA GLY A 397 56.71 5.06 -39.40
C GLY A 397 55.23 5.33 -39.76
N SER A 398 54.98 6.60 -40.11
CA SER A 398 53.97 7.14 -41.05
C SER A 398 52.54 6.57 -41.13
N SER A 399 51.64 7.23 -40.42
CA SER A 399 50.58 8.11 -40.96
C SER A 399 49.68 7.73 -42.18
N LYS A 400 48.41 8.18 -42.09
CA LYS A 400 47.50 8.56 -43.20
C LYS A 400 47.20 7.54 -44.33
N SER A 401 46.39 6.52 -44.04
CA SER A 401 45.10 6.29 -44.76
C SER A 401 44.26 5.18 -44.13
N ARG A 402 43.40 5.50 -43.14
CA ARG A 402 42.57 4.48 -42.46
C ARG A 402 41.25 4.94 -41.84
N LYS A 403 40.57 5.95 -42.42
CA LYS A 403 39.26 6.44 -41.90
C LYS A 403 38.02 6.07 -42.74
N MET A 404 38.16 5.51 -43.95
CA MET A 404 37.03 5.09 -44.80
C MET A 404 36.98 3.57 -45.08
N ARG A 405 37.24 2.73 -44.06
CA ARG A 405 36.98 1.26 -44.14
C ARG A 405 36.58 0.63 -42.80
N LEU A 406 36.12 1.44 -41.84
CA LEU A 406 35.90 1.06 -40.43
C LEU A 406 34.41 1.01 -40.00
N SER A 407 33.49 1.49 -40.84
CA SER A 407 32.04 1.42 -40.62
C SER A 407 31.45 0.03 -40.90
N LEU A 408 31.94 -0.66 -41.94
CA LEU A 408 31.34 -1.89 -42.47
C LEU A 408 31.79 -3.21 -41.80
N LYS A 409 32.81 -3.20 -40.91
CA LYS A 409 33.12 -4.37 -40.07
C LYS A 409 32.37 -4.39 -38.73
N LYS A 410 32.14 -3.24 -38.10
CA LYS A 410 31.46 -3.13 -36.79
C LYS A 410 30.01 -3.64 -36.76
N LEU A 411 29.39 -3.88 -37.92
CA LEU A 411 28.05 -4.48 -38.03
C LEU A 411 28.06 -6.02 -38.11
N LYS A 412 29.18 -6.68 -38.44
CA LYS A 412 29.27 -8.16 -38.46
C LYS A 412 29.81 -8.77 -37.17
N ASP A 413 30.55 -8.02 -36.34
CA ASP A 413 31.01 -8.53 -35.04
C ASP A 413 29.91 -8.54 -33.97
N LYS A 414 28.92 -7.64 -34.06
CA LYS A 414 27.78 -7.63 -33.12
C LYS A 414 26.95 -8.90 -33.18
N SER A 415 26.67 -9.46 -34.37
CA SER A 415 25.90 -10.71 -34.48
C SER A 415 26.66 -11.94 -33.97
N LYS A 416 27.98 -12.02 -34.20
CA LYS A 416 28.82 -13.07 -33.60
C LYS A 416 28.89 -12.96 -32.08
N LYS A 417 29.03 -11.76 -31.53
CA LYS A 417 29.05 -11.56 -30.07
C LYS A 417 27.68 -11.81 -29.42
N SER A 418 26.57 -11.61 -30.15
CA SER A 418 25.24 -12.03 -29.69
C SER A 418 25.08 -13.56 -29.72
N LYS A 419 25.47 -14.25 -30.80
CA LYS A 419 25.39 -15.72 -30.87
C LYS A 419 26.19 -16.40 -29.76
N LYS A 420 27.44 -15.97 -29.51
CA LYS A 420 28.29 -16.57 -28.47
C LYS A 420 27.82 -16.32 -27.03
N VAL A 421 26.84 -15.45 -26.82
CA VAL A 421 26.15 -15.23 -25.52
C VAL A 421 24.83 -16.02 -25.43
N VAL A 422 24.27 -16.47 -26.55
CA VAL A 422 23.14 -17.40 -26.60
C VAL A 422 23.62 -18.85 -26.53
N GLU A 423 24.72 -19.19 -27.21
CA GLU A 423 25.41 -20.48 -27.14
C GLU A 423 25.84 -20.76 -25.69
N LYS A 424 26.66 -19.88 -25.07
CA LYS A 424 27.08 -20.04 -23.67
C LYS A 424 25.93 -20.12 -22.66
N LYS A 425 24.75 -19.59 -22.99
CA LYS A 425 23.54 -19.73 -22.16
C LYS A 425 22.81 -21.05 -22.34
N LYS A 426 22.87 -21.67 -23.53
CA LYS A 426 22.43 -23.06 -23.71
C LYS A 426 23.37 -24.01 -22.99
N ASP A 427 24.67 -23.77 -23.09
CA ASP A 427 25.69 -24.57 -22.37
C ASP A 427 25.43 -24.51 -20.84
N GLU A 428 25.14 -23.32 -20.29
CA GLU A 428 24.77 -23.14 -18.88
C GLU A 428 23.39 -23.76 -18.50
N GLU A 429 22.35 -23.67 -19.35
CA GLU A 429 21.05 -24.34 -19.10
C GLU A 429 21.08 -25.88 -19.36
N GLU A 430 22.09 -26.40 -20.07
CA GLU A 430 22.27 -27.85 -20.34
C GLU A 430 23.17 -28.54 -19.30
N GLU A 431 24.10 -27.83 -18.64
CA GLU A 431 24.78 -28.34 -17.44
C GLU A 431 23.83 -28.45 -16.23
N GLU A 432 22.95 -27.46 -16.01
CA GLU A 432 22.02 -27.44 -14.86
C GLU A 432 21.17 -28.73 -14.71
N ASP A 433 20.74 -29.36 -15.81
CA ASP A 433 19.80 -30.49 -15.68
C ASP A 433 20.46 -31.84 -15.34
N ASN A 434 21.80 -31.94 -15.38
CA ASN A 434 22.54 -33.18 -15.15
C ASN A 434 22.76 -33.56 -13.67
N GLU A 435 22.35 -32.71 -12.70
CA GLU A 435 22.37 -33.10 -11.28
C GLU A 435 21.49 -34.33 -11.01
N LYS A 436 22.09 -35.39 -10.46
CA LYS A 436 21.39 -36.62 -10.06
C LYS A 436 20.39 -36.32 -8.92
N PRO A 437 19.20 -36.94 -8.90
CA PRO A 437 18.28 -36.84 -7.78
C PRO A 437 18.87 -37.47 -6.50
N PRO A 438 18.50 -36.99 -5.30
CA PRO A 438 18.83 -37.64 -4.04
C PRO A 438 18.38 -39.10 -4.01
N GLU A 439 19.17 -39.96 -3.39
CA GLU A 439 18.91 -41.41 -3.32
C GLU A 439 17.66 -41.72 -2.47
N PRO A 440 16.90 -42.77 -2.78
CA PRO A 440 15.76 -43.21 -1.97
C PRO A 440 16.20 -43.47 -0.52
N GLY A 441 15.56 -42.80 0.45
CA GLY A 441 15.94 -42.83 1.86
C GLY A 441 16.83 -41.66 2.32
N SER A 442 17.20 -40.73 1.43
CA SER A 442 17.77 -39.43 1.82
C SER A 442 16.86 -38.64 2.77
N ASP A 443 17.43 -37.71 3.55
CA ASP A 443 16.66 -36.79 4.41
C ASP A 443 15.50 -36.14 3.62
N PRO A 444 14.25 -36.18 4.14
CA PRO A 444 13.09 -35.63 3.45
C PRO A 444 13.25 -34.18 2.97
N ARG A 445 13.97 -33.36 3.76
CA ARG A 445 14.28 -31.95 3.45
C ARG A 445 15.16 -31.84 2.22
N LYS A 446 16.13 -32.74 2.04
CA LYS A 446 17.02 -32.80 0.87
C LYS A 446 16.25 -33.22 -0.39
N ILE A 447 15.33 -34.17 -0.27
CA ILE A 447 14.45 -34.60 -1.37
C ILE A 447 13.51 -33.46 -1.81
N TRP A 448 12.91 -32.74 -0.85
CA TRP A 448 12.04 -31.61 -1.13
C TRP A 448 12.80 -30.42 -1.72
N ALA A 449 13.95 -30.06 -1.15
CA ALA A 449 14.82 -28.99 -1.64
C ALA A 449 15.22 -29.18 -3.10
N PHE A 450 15.66 -30.40 -3.47
CA PHE A 450 16.03 -30.73 -4.84
C PHE A 450 14.89 -30.51 -5.85
N LYS A 451 13.63 -30.77 -5.46
CA LYS A 451 12.44 -30.49 -6.30
C LYS A 451 12.16 -28.98 -6.37
N ALA A 452 12.17 -28.32 -5.21
CA ALA A 452 11.92 -26.88 -5.09
C ALA A 452 12.89 -26.04 -5.95
N ALA A 453 14.18 -26.40 -5.99
CA ALA A 453 15.20 -25.73 -6.78
C ALA A 453 14.92 -25.72 -8.29
N LYS A 454 14.22 -26.73 -8.82
CA LYS A 454 13.86 -26.80 -10.25
C LYS A 454 12.77 -25.80 -10.65
N MET A 455 12.11 -25.15 -9.69
CA MET A 455 11.04 -24.19 -9.95
C MET A 455 11.58 -22.76 -10.10
N LYS A 456 11.43 -22.15 -11.28
CA LYS A 456 11.77 -20.72 -11.48
C LYS A 456 10.86 -19.83 -10.61
N CYS A 457 11.40 -18.79 -9.97
CA CYS A 457 10.73 -17.93 -9.00
C CYS A 457 9.41 -17.33 -9.51
N GLN A 458 9.34 -16.98 -10.81
CA GLN A 458 8.12 -16.49 -11.46
C GLN A 458 7.01 -17.55 -11.47
N SER A 459 7.35 -18.83 -11.63
CA SER A 459 6.41 -19.95 -11.63
C SER A 459 5.84 -20.17 -10.23
N ILE A 460 6.66 -20.09 -9.16
CA ILE A 460 6.19 -20.12 -7.77
C ILE A 460 5.26 -18.94 -7.47
N CYS A 461 5.64 -17.72 -7.89
CA CYS A 461 4.79 -16.53 -7.76
C CYS A 461 3.46 -16.64 -8.51
N LYS A 462 3.43 -17.34 -9.66
CA LYS A 462 2.20 -17.64 -10.40
C LYS A 462 1.38 -18.74 -9.73
N LEU A 463 2.02 -19.77 -9.19
CA LEU A 463 1.36 -20.86 -8.46
C LEU A 463 0.55 -20.34 -7.27
N HIS A 464 1.06 -19.35 -6.53
CA HIS A 464 0.29 -18.63 -5.51
C HIS A 464 -0.97 -17.97 -6.10
N GLN A 465 -0.82 -17.22 -7.20
CA GLN A 465 -1.92 -16.49 -7.83
C GLN A 465 -3.02 -17.43 -8.37
N ASP A 466 -2.62 -18.56 -8.97
CA ASP A 466 -3.50 -19.52 -9.63
C ASP A 466 -4.16 -20.51 -8.65
N LYS A 467 -3.51 -20.87 -7.53
CA LYS A 467 -3.93 -21.98 -6.65
C LYS A 467 -4.18 -21.63 -5.18
N ILE A 468 -3.70 -20.46 -4.70
CA ILE A 468 -3.78 -20.03 -3.29
C ILE A 468 -4.52 -18.71 -3.11
N LYS A 469 -4.31 -17.70 -3.95
CA LYS A 469 -4.80 -16.32 -3.74
C LYS A 469 -6.32 -16.27 -3.45
N GLY A 470 -7.11 -16.98 -4.26
CA GLY A 470 -8.57 -17.11 -4.09
C GLY A 470 -9.03 -18.36 -3.34
N TYR A 471 -8.13 -19.15 -2.75
CA TYR A 471 -8.49 -20.35 -2.01
C TYR A 471 -9.13 -19.99 -0.66
N MET A 472 -10.35 -20.46 -0.46
CA MET A 472 -11.03 -20.52 0.84
C MET A 472 -11.00 -21.98 1.33
N PRO A 473 -10.74 -22.24 2.63
CA PRO A 473 -10.85 -23.58 3.18
C PRO A 473 -12.32 -24.04 3.16
N PRO A 474 -12.60 -25.33 2.90
CA PRO A 474 -13.94 -25.89 3.02
C PRO A 474 -14.34 -26.01 4.50
N ASN A 475 -15.64 -26.09 4.77
CA ASN A 475 -16.23 -26.43 6.07
C ASN A 475 -15.89 -25.49 7.25
N CYS A 476 -15.27 -24.33 7.02
CA CYS A 476 -15.04 -23.30 8.03
C CYS A 476 -16.23 -22.34 8.16
N THR A 477 -16.64 -22.02 9.38
CA THR A 477 -17.63 -20.98 9.69
C THR A 477 -16.95 -19.73 10.27
N TYR A 478 -17.74 -18.66 10.44
CA TYR A 478 -17.24 -17.31 10.74
C TYR A 478 -18.16 -16.57 11.74
N THR A 479 -18.92 -17.30 12.55
CA THR A 479 -20.09 -16.78 13.28
C THR A 479 -19.74 -15.63 14.24
N ALA A 480 -18.73 -15.82 15.10
CA ALA A 480 -18.28 -14.80 16.04
C ALA A 480 -17.56 -13.63 15.35
N TYR A 481 -16.90 -13.87 14.20
CA TYR A 481 -16.33 -12.82 13.36
C TYR A 481 -17.43 -11.93 12.74
N GLU A 482 -18.48 -12.54 12.17
CA GLU A 482 -19.60 -11.80 11.56
C GLU A 482 -20.48 -11.09 12.61
N ALA A 483 -20.45 -11.54 13.87
CA ALA A 483 -21.13 -10.90 15.01
C ALA A 483 -20.37 -9.74 15.66
N ASN A 484 -19.04 -9.65 15.49
CA ASN A 484 -18.18 -8.65 16.14
C ASN A 484 -17.41 -7.80 15.11
N PRO A 485 -18.09 -7.08 14.18
CA PRO A 485 -17.46 -6.43 13.04
C PRO A 485 -16.35 -5.45 13.46
N ASP A 486 -16.59 -4.65 14.49
CA ASP A 486 -15.75 -3.52 14.92
C ASP A 486 -14.45 -3.97 15.62
N LEU A 487 -14.35 -5.24 16.01
CA LEU A 487 -13.15 -5.84 16.60
C LEU A 487 -12.17 -6.38 15.53
N ASN A 488 -12.45 -6.19 14.24
CA ASN A 488 -11.64 -6.70 13.13
C ASN A 488 -10.95 -5.55 12.36
N ARG A 489 -9.62 -5.54 12.36
CA ARG A 489 -8.81 -4.51 11.68
C ARG A 489 -8.98 -4.49 10.15
N TYR A 490 -9.44 -5.59 9.55
CA TYR A 490 -9.63 -5.72 8.09
C TYR A 490 -10.84 -6.59 7.75
N THR A 491 -11.87 -5.99 7.13
CA THR A 491 -13.15 -6.67 6.81
C THR A 491 -13.07 -7.77 5.75
N ASP A 492 -11.95 -7.86 5.02
CA ASP A 492 -11.68 -8.93 4.05
C ASP A 492 -10.84 -10.09 4.64
N VAL A 493 -10.32 -9.93 5.87
CA VAL A 493 -9.58 -10.95 6.62
C VAL A 493 -10.50 -11.50 7.70
N ARG A 494 -11.01 -12.72 7.50
CA ARG A 494 -11.95 -13.37 8.42
C ARG A 494 -11.25 -14.12 9.55
N CYS A 495 -11.88 -14.22 10.72
CA CYS A 495 -11.50 -15.19 11.74
C CYS A 495 -12.35 -16.47 11.60
N ILE A 496 -11.70 -17.63 11.54
CA ILE A 496 -12.35 -18.95 11.45
C ILE A 496 -12.89 -19.32 12.84
N GLU A 497 -14.15 -19.76 12.91
CA GLU A 497 -14.82 -20.13 14.16
C GLU A 497 -14.15 -21.35 14.82
N GLU A 498 -13.88 -22.39 14.03
CA GLU A 498 -13.41 -23.69 14.49
C GLU A 498 -11.98 -23.65 15.08
N THR A 499 -11.23 -22.57 14.85
CA THR A 499 -9.84 -22.41 15.28
C THR A 499 -9.57 -21.10 16.03
N ARG A 500 -10.58 -20.26 16.30
CA ARG A 500 -10.37 -19.01 17.03
C ARG A 500 -9.88 -19.25 18.46
N VAL A 501 -9.21 -18.26 19.02
CA VAL A 501 -9.00 -18.20 20.47
C VAL A 501 -10.30 -17.71 21.11
N ILE A 502 -10.73 -18.38 22.18
CA ILE A 502 -11.94 -18.05 22.93
C ILE A 502 -11.50 -17.42 24.25
N LEU A 503 -11.96 -16.20 24.52
CA LEU A 503 -11.73 -15.51 25.78
C LEU A 503 -12.68 -16.09 26.84
N LYS A 504 -12.13 -16.45 28.00
CA LYS A 504 -12.80 -17.13 29.12
C LYS A 504 -12.85 -16.16 30.28
N ASN A 505 -13.97 -16.07 31.00
CA ASN A 505 -14.15 -15.16 32.13
C ASN A 505 -13.90 -13.68 31.77
N HIS A 506 -14.36 -13.27 30.59
CA HIS A 506 -14.24 -11.92 30.02
C HIS A 506 -15.61 -11.41 29.53
N GLU A 507 -15.74 -10.11 29.26
CA GLU A 507 -17.00 -9.49 28.78
C GLU A 507 -17.54 -10.10 27.48
N ARG A 508 -16.63 -10.57 26.62
CA ARG A 508 -16.89 -11.14 25.30
C ARG A 508 -15.96 -12.33 25.09
N ASP A 509 -16.41 -13.34 24.35
CA ASP A 509 -15.62 -14.54 24.08
C ASP A 509 -14.73 -14.40 22.83
N TYR A 510 -14.89 -13.32 22.06
CA TYR A 510 -14.26 -13.11 20.76
C TYR A 510 -13.01 -12.24 20.80
N ILE A 511 -11.99 -12.68 20.07
CA ILE A 511 -10.85 -11.89 19.61
C ILE A 511 -10.47 -12.40 18.20
N HIS A 512 -9.94 -11.54 17.32
CA HIS A 512 -9.49 -11.95 15.98
C HIS A 512 -8.13 -12.69 15.99
N ALA A 513 -8.01 -13.69 16.86
CA ALA A 513 -6.86 -14.59 16.98
C ALA A 513 -7.25 -16.03 16.62
N SER A 514 -6.32 -16.80 16.04
CA SER A 514 -6.56 -18.20 15.67
C SER A 514 -5.36 -19.07 16.04
N TRP A 515 -5.66 -20.26 16.56
CA TRP A 515 -4.67 -21.30 16.85
C TRP A 515 -4.09 -21.87 15.56
N MET A 516 -2.77 -21.85 15.43
CA MET A 516 -2.03 -22.66 14.46
C MET A 516 -1.24 -23.72 15.22
N ARG A 517 -1.73 -24.96 15.18
CA ARG A 517 -1.16 -26.11 15.89
C ARG A 517 -0.26 -26.88 14.93
N MET A 518 0.96 -27.19 15.37
CA MET A 518 1.90 -27.98 14.59
C MET A 518 1.53 -29.48 14.67
N PRO A 519 1.80 -30.29 13.63
CA PRO A 519 1.49 -31.70 13.63
C PRO A 519 2.41 -32.48 14.57
N GLY A 520 1.84 -33.41 15.34
CA GLY A 520 2.55 -34.21 16.35
C GLY A 520 2.18 -33.84 17.79
N LYS A 521 2.62 -34.68 18.74
CA LYS A 521 2.52 -34.37 20.17
C LYS A 521 3.66 -33.44 20.60
N ASP A 522 3.39 -32.66 21.65
CA ASP A 522 4.36 -31.83 22.37
C ASP A 522 5.09 -30.79 21.50
N GLN A 523 4.55 -30.49 20.32
CA GLN A 523 5.06 -29.45 19.41
C GLN A 523 4.64 -28.04 19.84
N THR A 524 5.46 -27.06 19.46
CA THR A 524 5.17 -25.64 19.64
C THR A 524 3.79 -25.29 19.09
N THR A 525 2.94 -24.67 19.90
CA THR A 525 1.64 -24.15 19.44
C THR A 525 1.72 -22.64 19.27
N TYR A 526 1.11 -22.12 18.21
CA TYR A 526 1.08 -20.69 17.93
C TYR A 526 -0.33 -20.13 18.04
N ILE A 527 -0.44 -18.92 18.60
CA ILE A 527 -1.58 -18.03 18.41
C ILE A 527 -1.20 -17.04 17.32
N THR A 528 -2.02 -16.92 16.28
CA THR A 528 -1.84 -15.94 15.20
C THR A 528 -2.96 -14.91 15.25
N THR A 529 -2.61 -13.63 15.37
CA THR A 529 -3.59 -12.55 15.60
C THR A 529 -3.29 -11.29 14.79
N GLN A 530 -4.28 -10.43 14.63
CA GLN A 530 -4.10 -9.08 14.09
C GLN A 530 -3.26 -8.21 15.05
N GLY A 531 -2.68 -7.13 14.55
CA GLY A 531 -2.13 -6.08 15.41
C GLY A 531 -3.29 -5.42 16.18
N PRO A 532 -3.25 -5.35 17.52
CA PRO A 532 -4.35 -4.81 18.32
C PRO A 532 -4.90 -3.47 17.81
N LEU A 533 -6.20 -3.30 17.96
CA LEU A 533 -6.94 -2.04 17.85
C LEU A 533 -7.07 -1.42 19.26
N PRO A 534 -7.33 -0.11 19.40
CA PRO A 534 -7.60 0.50 20.71
C PRO A 534 -8.71 -0.22 21.49
N GLU A 535 -9.73 -0.70 20.79
CA GLU A 535 -10.91 -1.39 21.32
C GLU A 535 -10.56 -2.80 21.81
N THR A 536 -9.55 -3.45 21.20
CA THR A 536 -9.14 -4.83 21.51
C THR A 536 -7.89 -4.90 22.41
N LEU A 537 -7.48 -3.80 23.05
CA LEU A 537 -6.28 -3.77 23.90
C LEU A 537 -6.44 -4.67 25.14
N THR A 538 -7.57 -4.56 25.83
CA THR A 538 -7.90 -5.43 26.97
C THR A 538 -8.05 -6.88 26.52
N ASP A 539 -8.76 -7.12 25.42
CA ASP A 539 -8.97 -8.46 24.84
C ASP A 539 -7.64 -9.17 24.53
N PHE A 540 -6.67 -8.43 23.97
CA PHE A 540 -5.34 -8.94 23.67
C PHE A 540 -4.58 -9.33 24.94
N TRP A 541 -4.54 -8.46 25.95
CA TRP A 541 -3.84 -8.78 27.21
C TRP A 541 -4.54 -9.89 28.01
N HIS A 542 -5.87 -9.97 27.96
CA HIS A 542 -6.63 -11.10 28.49
C HIS A 542 -6.23 -12.41 27.81
N MET A 543 -6.12 -12.43 26.48
CA MET A 543 -5.65 -13.60 25.72
C MET A 543 -4.22 -14.01 26.12
N ILE A 544 -3.30 -13.05 26.22
CA ILE A 544 -1.90 -13.28 26.62
C ILE A 544 -1.81 -13.87 28.03
N TYR A 545 -2.57 -13.31 28.99
CA TYR A 545 -2.55 -13.75 30.39
C TYR A 545 -3.29 -15.08 30.61
N GLN A 546 -4.38 -15.33 29.89
CA GLN A 546 -5.18 -16.56 29.93
C GLN A 546 -4.40 -17.77 29.41
N GLU A 547 -3.81 -17.66 28.21
CA GLU A 547 -3.10 -18.76 27.55
C GLU A 547 -1.61 -18.84 27.95
N LYS A 548 -1.20 -18.06 28.96
CA LYS A 548 0.14 -18.01 29.57
C LYS A 548 1.27 -17.92 28.53
N ILE A 549 1.12 -16.96 27.62
CA ILE A 549 2.02 -16.74 26.50
C ILE A 549 3.38 -16.22 26.99
N SER A 550 4.43 -17.03 26.81
CA SER A 550 5.80 -16.67 27.21
C SER A 550 6.53 -15.79 26.19
N TYR A 551 6.08 -15.77 24.93
CA TYR A 551 6.70 -15.05 23.82
C TYR A 551 5.66 -14.39 22.91
N VAL A 552 5.84 -13.09 22.65
CA VAL A 552 5.06 -12.29 21.69
C VAL A 552 6.00 -11.79 20.59
N LEU A 553 5.77 -12.23 19.34
CA LEU A 553 6.56 -11.85 18.17
C LEU A 553 5.77 -10.84 17.32
N MET A 554 6.22 -9.59 17.33
CA MET A 554 5.62 -8.47 16.61
C MET A 554 6.33 -8.24 15.28
N LEU A 555 5.81 -8.83 14.20
CA LEU A 555 6.43 -8.81 12.86
C LEU A 555 6.03 -7.56 12.05
N CYS A 556 5.99 -6.38 12.69
CA CYS A 556 5.72 -5.08 12.08
C CYS A 556 6.13 -3.91 13.00
N THR A 557 6.25 -2.71 12.44
CA THR A 557 6.18 -1.44 13.19
C THR A 557 4.73 -1.03 13.48
N LEU A 558 4.53 0.04 14.26
CA LEU A 558 3.20 0.65 14.46
C LEU A 558 2.64 1.26 13.17
N PHE A 559 3.51 1.90 12.37
CA PHE A 559 3.16 2.50 11.07
C PHE A 559 4.16 2.08 9.99
N GLU A 560 3.66 1.81 8.78
CA GLU A 560 4.48 1.52 7.59
C GLU A 560 3.99 2.35 6.40
N GLY A 561 4.86 3.21 5.86
CA GLY A 561 4.52 4.07 4.71
C GLY A 561 3.34 5.01 4.98
N GLY A 562 3.18 5.46 6.23
CA GLY A 562 2.06 6.32 6.65
C GLY A 562 0.74 5.60 6.93
N VAL A 563 0.69 4.27 6.82
CA VAL A 563 -0.50 3.45 7.14
C VAL A 563 -0.28 2.78 8.50
N GLU A 564 -1.24 2.93 9.43
CA GLU A 564 -1.21 2.20 10.70
C GLU A 564 -1.28 0.69 10.47
N LYS A 565 -0.50 -0.05 11.25
CA LYS A 565 -0.40 -1.51 11.23
C LYS A 565 -0.80 -2.11 12.56
N CYS A 566 -0.51 -1.43 13.66
CA CYS A 566 -0.76 -1.85 15.03
C CYS A 566 -0.73 -0.60 15.93
N VAL A 567 -1.55 -0.53 16.98
CA VAL A 567 -1.40 0.50 18.03
C VAL A 567 -0.34 0.08 19.05
N LEU A 568 0.21 1.03 19.81
CA LEU A 568 1.09 0.68 20.93
C LEU A 568 0.26 -0.02 22.02
N TYR A 569 0.70 -1.21 22.43
CA TYR A 569 0.02 -2.04 23.42
C TYR A 569 0.92 -2.45 24.60
N TYR A 570 2.13 -1.90 24.71
CA TYR A 570 3.10 -2.21 25.77
C TYR A 570 3.88 -0.95 26.19
N PRO A 571 4.40 -0.88 27.44
CA PRO A 571 5.31 0.19 27.88
C PRO A 571 6.60 0.25 27.06
N GLU A 572 7.08 1.44 26.74
CA GLU A 572 8.31 1.64 25.93
C GLU A 572 9.51 2.08 26.78
N LYS A 573 9.31 2.56 28.01
CA LYS A 573 10.40 3.00 28.91
C LYS A 573 10.63 1.99 30.03
N LEU A 574 11.89 1.75 30.39
CA LEU A 574 12.25 0.84 31.48
C LEU A 574 11.61 1.29 32.81
N GLY A 575 10.90 0.39 33.49
CA GLY A 575 10.13 0.68 34.70
C GLY A 575 8.76 1.34 34.48
N GLU A 576 8.36 1.61 33.24
CA GLU A 576 7.04 2.14 32.92
C GLU A 576 5.96 1.05 33.07
N VAL A 577 4.87 1.41 33.76
CA VAL A 577 3.70 0.56 33.96
C VAL A 577 2.55 1.14 33.13
N VAL A 578 1.92 0.32 32.30
CA VAL A 578 0.73 0.70 31.52
C VAL A 578 -0.40 -0.29 31.80
N LYS A 579 -1.61 0.24 32.01
CA LYS A 579 -2.80 -0.56 32.36
C LYS A 579 -3.74 -0.74 31.17
N PHE A 580 -4.09 -1.98 30.88
CA PHE A 580 -5.07 -2.36 29.86
C PHE A 580 -6.19 -3.19 30.51
N GLY A 581 -7.28 -2.51 30.89
CA GLY A 581 -8.37 -3.10 31.67
C GLY A 581 -7.88 -3.56 33.05
N ARG A 582 -8.02 -4.86 33.35
CA ARG A 582 -7.56 -5.47 34.61
C ARG A 582 -6.05 -5.73 34.67
N TYR A 583 -5.34 -5.67 33.54
CA TYR A 583 -3.92 -6.03 33.47
C TYR A 583 -3.00 -4.82 33.56
N GLU A 584 -2.00 -4.89 34.43
CA GLU A 584 -0.89 -3.93 34.50
C GLU A 584 0.38 -4.57 33.93
N ILE A 585 0.94 -3.94 32.91
CA ILE A 585 2.07 -4.43 32.13
C ILE A 585 3.26 -3.51 32.44
N THR A 586 4.35 -4.08 32.94
CA THR A 586 5.59 -3.36 33.29
C THR A 586 6.72 -3.77 32.37
N LEU A 587 7.47 -2.81 31.80
CA LEU A 587 8.73 -3.09 31.11
C LEU A 587 9.84 -3.28 32.14
N THR A 588 10.22 -4.53 32.42
CA THR A 588 11.18 -4.87 33.48
C THR A 588 12.62 -4.99 33.00
N GLU A 589 12.85 -5.26 31.71
CA GLU A 589 14.20 -5.36 31.14
C GLU A 589 14.18 -5.03 29.64
N CYS A 590 15.07 -4.16 29.18
CA CYS A 590 15.42 -4.05 27.76
C CYS A 590 16.64 -4.93 27.51
N LYS A 591 16.48 -5.97 26.69
CA LYS A 591 17.50 -7.00 26.44
C LYS A 591 18.34 -6.63 25.21
N GLU A 592 19.47 -7.32 25.07
CA GLU A 592 20.22 -7.33 23.81
C GLU A 592 19.32 -7.83 22.66
N GLU A 593 19.61 -7.43 21.42
CA GLU A 593 18.77 -7.80 20.27
C GLU A 593 18.73 -9.33 20.09
N ALA A 594 17.52 -9.92 20.02
CA ALA A 594 17.35 -11.37 19.85
C ALA A 594 18.07 -11.90 18.58
N ILE A 595 18.05 -11.07 17.54
CA ILE A 595 18.90 -11.08 16.34
C ILE A 595 19.12 -9.63 15.88
N ALA A 596 20.08 -9.38 14.99
CA ALA A 596 20.42 -8.04 14.51
C ALA A 596 19.20 -7.24 14.01
N GLY A 597 19.02 -6.03 14.55
CA GLY A 597 17.94 -5.10 14.22
C GLY A 597 16.56 -5.48 14.79
N THR A 598 16.50 -6.22 15.90
CA THR A 598 15.25 -6.51 16.63
C THR A 598 15.25 -5.91 18.02
N ILE A 599 14.08 -5.49 18.50
CA ILE A 599 13.92 -4.98 19.87
C ILE A 599 13.40 -6.13 20.72
N TRP A 600 14.11 -6.48 21.80
CA TRP A 600 13.70 -7.52 22.76
C TRP A 600 13.48 -6.90 24.15
N ASN A 601 12.26 -7.02 24.65
CA ASN A 601 11.82 -6.51 25.95
C ASN A 601 11.31 -7.68 26.82
N ALA A 602 11.67 -7.70 28.10
CA ALA A 602 10.98 -8.52 29.10
C ALA A 602 9.85 -7.70 29.73
N LEU A 603 8.64 -8.26 29.72
CA LEU A 603 7.45 -7.67 30.31
C LEU A 603 6.96 -8.54 31.46
N THR A 604 6.51 -7.89 32.54
CA THR A 604 5.78 -8.55 33.63
C THR A 604 4.33 -8.08 33.58
N VAL A 605 3.38 -9.03 33.58
CA VAL A 605 1.94 -8.78 33.50
C VAL A 605 1.26 -9.24 34.78
N VAL A 606 0.64 -8.30 35.50
CA VAL A 606 -0.09 -8.55 36.75
C VAL A 606 -1.59 -8.41 36.51
N ASP A 607 -2.39 -9.35 37.00
CA ASP A 607 -3.84 -9.24 37.02
C ASP A 607 -4.30 -8.52 38.30
N THR A 608 -4.64 -7.24 38.17
CA THR A 608 -5.02 -6.40 39.33
C THR A 608 -6.41 -6.69 39.88
N ALA A 609 -7.21 -7.52 39.21
CA ALA A 609 -8.48 -8.02 39.72
C ALA A 609 -8.40 -9.47 40.24
N ASP A 610 -7.21 -10.08 40.25
CA ASP A 610 -6.86 -11.22 41.11
C ASP A 610 -5.44 -11.03 41.71
N PRO A 611 -5.30 -10.23 42.78
CA PRO A 611 -4.00 -9.96 43.41
C PRO A 611 -3.33 -11.19 44.08
N ALA A 612 -3.99 -12.35 44.12
CA ALA A 612 -3.40 -13.61 44.56
C ALA A 612 -2.83 -14.43 43.40
N SER A 613 -3.01 -14.00 42.15
CA SER A 613 -2.50 -14.68 40.96
C SER A 613 -1.03 -14.31 40.67
N GLU A 614 -0.24 -15.33 40.33
CA GLU A 614 1.18 -15.15 39.99
C GLU A 614 1.36 -14.29 38.73
N PRO A 615 2.29 -13.31 38.74
CA PRO A 615 2.61 -12.50 37.57
C PRO A 615 3.08 -13.33 36.38
N LEU A 616 2.60 -13.00 35.18
CA LEU A 616 3.09 -13.60 33.94
C LEU A 616 4.33 -12.84 33.46
N TYR A 617 5.48 -13.51 33.51
CA TYR A 617 6.73 -13.05 32.91
C TYR A 617 6.79 -13.49 31.44
N MET A 618 6.95 -12.56 30.51
CA MET A 618 6.94 -12.85 29.07
C MET A 618 7.92 -11.97 28.28
N ASN A 619 8.30 -12.44 27.10
CA ASN A 619 9.27 -11.78 26.22
C ASN A 619 8.57 -11.21 24.98
N HIS A 620 8.66 -9.90 24.79
CA HIS A 620 8.20 -9.22 23.58
C HIS A 620 9.38 -9.01 22.63
N VAL A 621 9.24 -9.44 21.37
CA VAL A 621 10.27 -9.26 20.34
C VAL A 621 9.66 -8.60 19.11
N GLN A 622 10.13 -7.40 18.78
CA GLN A 622 9.72 -6.69 17.57
C GLN A 622 10.72 -6.90 16.43
N VAL A 623 10.19 -7.22 15.25
CA VAL A 623 10.92 -7.30 13.98
C VAL A 623 10.48 -6.11 13.10
N PRO A 624 11.07 -4.92 13.28
CA PRO A 624 10.62 -3.71 12.59
C PRO A 624 10.91 -3.71 11.09
N TRP A 625 11.89 -4.51 10.64
CA TRP A 625 12.43 -4.43 9.28
C TRP A 625 11.72 -5.29 8.23
N TRP A 626 10.73 -6.13 8.56
CA TRP A 626 10.03 -6.96 7.55
C TRP A 626 8.90 -6.16 6.89
N PRO A 627 9.01 -5.73 5.62
CA PRO A 627 8.02 -4.87 4.96
C PRO A 627 6.70 -5.57 4.64
N ASP A 628 5.58 -4.86 4.84
CA ASP A 628 4.23 -5.37 4.57
C ASP A 628 4.00 -5.75 3.09
N GLN A 629 3.25 -6.84 2.91
CA GLN A 629 2.98 -7.55 1.63
C GLN A 629 4.21 -8.06 0.86
N LEU A 630 5.43 -7.79 1.34
CA LEU A 630 6.69 -8.21 0.74
C LEU A 630 7.42 -9.22 1.64
N ALA A 631 8.67 -9.49 1.29
CA ALA A 631 9.57 -10.38 2.00
C ALA A 631 11.00 -9.81 2.02
N PRO A 632 11.86 -10.19 2.98
CA PRO A 632 13.26 -9.77 3.04
C PRO A 632 14.07 -10.23 1.83
N GLU A 633 15.18 -9.56 1.52
CA GLU A 633 16.10 -10.00 0.44
C GLU A 633 17.01 -11.18 0.84
N ASP A 634 17.11 -11.46 2.14
CA ASP A 634 17.93 -12.50 2.73
C ASP A 634 17.07 -13.26 3.75
N ALA A 635 17.12 -14.59 3.72
CA ALA A 635 16.32 -15.41 4.64
C ALA A 635 17.00 -15.63 5.99
N ARG A 636 18.33 -15.48 6.07
CA ARG A 636 19.12 -15.84 7.27
C ARG A 636 18.62 -15.18 8.55
N PRO A 637 18.31 -13.87 8.62
CA PRO A 637 17.75 -13.27 9.84
C PRO A 637 16.42 -13.91 10.28
N MET A 638 15.58 -14.42 9.37
CA MET A 638 14.34 -15.10 9.77
C MET A 638 14.57 -16.55 10.22
N ILE A 639 15.62 -17.20 9.74
CA ILE A 639 16.03 -18.52 10.22
C ILE A 639 16.78 -18.41 11.56
N GLU A 640 17.63 -17.39 11.72
CA GLU A 640 18.25 -17.02 12.99
C GLU A 640 17.19 -16.73 14.05
N LEU A 641 16.17 -15.90 13.76
CA LEU A 641 15.07 -15.66 14.70
C LEU A 641 14.27 -16.94 14.98
N TYR A 642 13.97 -17.75 13.96
CA TYR A 642 13.24 -19.01 14.14
C TYR A 642 14.01 -20.00 15.04
N LYS A 643 15.32 -20.19 14.80
CA LYS A 643 16.22 -21.01 15.63
C LYS A 643 16.33 -20.43 17.05
N TRP A 644 16.49 -19.12 17.19
CA TRP A 644 16.50 -18.43 18.48
C TRP A 644 15.21 -18.68 19.26
N VAL A 645 14.04 -18.48 18.66
CA VAL A 645 12.71 -18.72 19.29
C VAL A 645 12.59 -20.15 19.80
N LYS A 646 13.02 -21.14 19.00
CA LYS A 646 13.01 -22.56 19.40
C LYS A 646 13.96 -22.82 20.57
N ASN A 647 15.15 -22.21 20.57
CA ASN A 647 16.14 -22.34 21.64
C ASN A 647 15.70 -21.69 22.97
N VAL A 648 15.00 -20.55 22.93
CA VAL A 648 14.57 -19.83 24.15
C VAL A 648 13.19 -20.25 24.68
N ASN A 649 12.43 -21.06 23.92
CA ASN A 649 11.17 -21.69 24.35
C ASN A 649 11.21 -23.23 24.24
N PRO A 650 12.18 -23.92 24.89
CA PRO A 650 12.33 -25.37 24.79
C PRO A 650 11.18 -26.15 25.45
N LYS A 651 10.37 -25.49 26.29
CA LYS A 651 9.17 -26.06 26.91
C LYS A 651 7.94 -26.08 25.99
N GLY A 652 8.03 -25.53 24.77
CA GLY A 652 6.94 -25.53 23.81
C GLY A 652 5.70 -24.69 24.19
N THR A 653 5.84 -23.77 25.18
CA THR A 653 4.73 -22.92 25.63
C THR A 653 4.15 -22.10 24.47
N PRO A 654 2.85 -21.76 24.46
CA PRO A 654 2.27 -21.17 23.25
C PRO A 654 2.86 -19.79 22.94
N ILE A 655 3.11 -19.54 21.66
CA ILE A 655 3.74 -18.31 21.16
C ILE A 655 2.70 -17.46 20.44
N CYS A 656 2.53 -16.20 20.84
CA CYS A 656 1.73 -15.27 20.07
C CYS A 656 2.59 -14.65 18.96
N VAL A 657 2.12 -14.73 17.71
CA VAL A 657 2.77 -14.10 16.55
C VAL A 657 1.75 -13.19 15.88
N HIS A 658 2.10 -11.94 15.66
CA HIS A 658 1.23 -10.99 14.97
C HIS A 658 2.01 -10.14 13.97
N CYS A 659 1.26 -9.45 13.11
CA CYS A 659 1.76 -8.34 12.32
C CYS A 659 0.61 -7.33 12.26
N SER A 660 0.23 -6.85 11.08
CA SER A 660 -0.99 -6.05 10.94
C SER A 660 -2.26 -6.90 10.88
N ALA A 661 -2.40 -7.78 9.89
CA ALA A 661 -3.59 -8.63 9.72
C ALA A 661 -3.47 -10.03 10.38
N GLY A 662 -2.27 -10.43 10.80
CA GLY A 662 -2.03 -11.78 11.35
C GLY A 662 -2.08 -12.92 10.33
N VAL A 663 -1.96 -12.62 9.02
CA VAL A 663 -2.11 -13.63 7.93
C VAL A 663 -0.99 -13.60 6.89
N GLY A 664 -0.28 -12.47 6.73
CA GLY A 664 0.90 -12.35 5.89
C GLY A 664 2.15 -12.85 6.61
N ARG A 665 3.02 -11.91 6.99
CA ARG A 665 4.29 -12.12 7.73
C ARG A 665 4.17 -13.17 8.86
N THR A 666 3.16 -13.04 9.71
CA THR A 666 2.78 -13.98 10.78
C THR A 666 2.73 -15.43 10.32
N ALA A 667 1.89 -15.74 9.33
CA ALA A 667 1.73 -17.12 8.87
C ALA A 667 2.92 -17.56 8.01
N THR A 668 3.69 -16.65 7.40
CA THR A 668 4.95 -17.00 6.74
C THR A 668 6.03 -17.41 7.73
N PHE A 669 6.13 -16.77 8.89
CA PHE A 669 7.04 -17.17 9.97
C PHE A 669 6.63 -18.51 10.59
N VAL A 670 5.38 -18.64 11.05
CA VAL A 670 4.83 -19.90 11.59
C VAL A 670 4.86 -21.03 10.53
N GLY A 671 4.78 -20.68 9.25
CA GLY A 671 4.90 -21.60 8.13
C GLY A 671 6.26 -22.28 8.00
N ILE A 672 7.35 -21.72 8.55
CA ILE A 672 8.68 -22.37 8.53
C ILE A 672 8.64 -23.66 9.35
N ASP A 673 8.06 -23.59 10.55
CA ASP A 673 7.86 -24.73 11.45
C ASP A 673 6.91 -25.75 10.84
N TYR A 674 5.70 -25.29 10.45
CA TYR A 674 4.66 -26.15 9.91
C TYR A 674 5.11 -26.88 8.64
N ALA A 675 5.70 -26.14 7.69
CA ALA A 675 6.18 -26.74 6.45
C ALA A 675 7.34 -27.71 6.68
N THR A 676 8.26 -27.42 7.61
CA THR A 676 9.34 -28.36 7.96
C THR A 676 8.76 -29.70 8.41
N LEU A 677 7.81 -29.68 9.37
CA LEU A 677 7.22 -30.91 9.90
C LEU A 677 6.46 -31.68 8.80
N ARG A 678 5.64 -31.00 8.00
CA ARG A 678 4.92 -31.64 6.87
C ARG A 678 5.85 -32.19 5.78
N ILE A 679 7.01 -31.56 5.55
CA ILE A 679 8.06 -32.06 4.64
C ILE A 679 8.76 -33.30 5.22
N MET A 680 9.02 -33.33 6.54
CA MET A 680 9.57 -34.50 7.23
C MET A 680 8.61 -35.71 7.18
N GLU A 681 7.31 -35.48 7.31
CA GLU A 681 6.28 -36.51 7.15
C GLU A 681 6.10 -36.96 5.69
N ASN A 682 6.22 -36.04 4.72
CA ASN A 682 6.07 -36.36 3.30
C ASN A 682 6.99 -35.48 2.40
N PRO A 683 8.15 -35.98 1.94
CA PRO A 683 9.04 -35.25 1.01
C PRO A 683 8.48 -35.04 -0.41
N ASN A 684 7.24 -35.46 -0.66
CA ASN A 684 6.51 -35.25 -1.91
C ASN A 684 5.38 -34.22 -1.78
N ILE A 685 5.18 -33.62 -0.60
CA ILE A 685 4.13 -32.63 -0.39
C ILE A 685 4.42 -31.33 -1.14
N GLU A 686 3.39 -30.79 -1.80
CA GLU A 686 3.45 -29.50 -2.47
C GLU A 686 3.23 -28.35 -1.48
N MET A 687 3.95 -27.23 -1.63
CA MET A 687 3.74 -26.05 -0.78
C MET A 687 2.32 -25.47 -0.91
N VAL A 688 1.64 -25.76 -2.02
CA VAL A 688 0.21 -25.44 -2.22
C VAL A 688 -0.68 -26.23 -1.26
N GLU A 689 -0.32 -27.46 -0.90
CA GLU A 689 -1.07 -28.28 0.05
C GLU A 689 -0.82 -27.81 1.49
N ILE A 690 0.45 -27.65 1.88
CA ILE A 690 0.86 -27.06 3.17
C ILE A 690 0.12 -25.73 3.44
N VAL A 691 0.13 -24.80 2.48
CA VAL A 691 -0.51 -23.48 2.66
C VAL A 691 -2.04 -23.55 2.64
N ARG A 692 -2.66 -24.63 2.11
CA ARG A 692 -4.11 -24.88 2.26
C ARG A 692 -4.46 -25.40 3.65
N GLU A 693 -3.67 -26.31 4.20
CA GLU A 693 -3.80 -26.77 5.59
C GLU A 693 -3.66 -25.59 6.55
N MET A 694 -2.61 -24.76 6.37
CA MET A 694 -2.43 -23.51 7.13
C MET A 694 -3.62 -22.55 6.98
N ARG A 695 -4.24 -22.48 5.79
CA ARG A 695 -5.42 -21.63 5.55
C ARG A 695 -6.70 -22.13 6.20
N ALA A 696 -6.80 -23.41 6.54
CA ALA A 696 -7.87 -23.95 7.38
C ALA A 696 -7.67 -23.62 8.87
N MET A 697 -6.42 -23.35 9.31
CA MET A 697 -6.14 -22.86 10.66
C MET A 697 -6.26 -21.34 10.80
N ARG A 698 -5.71 -20.57 9.84
CA ARG A 698 -5.79 -19.10 9.80
C ARG A 698 -6.12 -18.66 8.37
N PHE A 699 -7.31 -18.12 8.17
CA PHE A 699 -7.78 -17.66 6.86
C PHE A 699 -6.78 -16.71 6.18
N GLN A 700 -6.65 -16.77 4.85
CA GLN A 700 -5.66 -16.03 4.06
C GLN A 700 -4.16 -16.24 4.43
N ALA A 701 -3.79 -17.19 5.29
CA ALA A 701 -2.39 -17.53 5.59
C ALA A 701 -1.48 -17.54 4.36
N VAL A 702 -0.30 -16.94 4.50
CA VAL A 702 0.66 -16.65 3.41
C VAL A 702 -0.02 -15.82 2.31
N GLN A 703 -0.33 -14.57 2.67
CA GLN A 703 -1.23 -13.70 1.92
C GLN A 703 -0.70 -13.29 0.54
N SER A 704 0.60 -13.03 0.40
CA SER A 704 1.22 -12.49 -0.83
C SER A 704 2.06 -13.52 -1.60
N HIS A 705 2.17 -13.34 -2.93
CA HIS A 705 3.02 -14.19 -3.77
C HIS A 705 4.52 -14.06 -3.46
N MET A 706 4.96 -12.91 -2.92
CA MET A 706 6.33 -12.73 -2.44
C MET A 706 6.57 -13.50 -1.14
N GLN A 707 5.57 -13.53 -0.25
CA GLN A 707 5.60 -14.29 1.00
C GLN A 707 5.57 -15.80 0.74
N PHE A 708 4.79 -16.25 -0.24
CA PHE A 708 4.77 -17.65 -0.70
C PHE A 708 6.11 -18.09 -1.29
N LEU A 709 6.71 -17.27 -2.16
CA LEU A 709 8.06 -17.53 -2.67
C LEU A 709 9.11 -17.50 -1.54
N PHE A 710 9.00 -16.57 -0.59
CA PHE A 710 9.92 -16.50 0.55
C PHE A 710 9.83 -17.70 1.48
N LEU A 711 8.67 -18.35 1.62
CA LEU A 711 8.57 -19.58 2.42
C LEU A 711 9.43 -20.72 1.84
N TYR A 712 9.50 -20.87 0.51
CA TYR A 712 10.45 -21.80 -0.12
C TYR A 712 11.90 -21.44 0.21
N VAL A 713 12.25 -20.14 0.12
CA VAL A 713 13.62 -19.63 0.35
C VAL A 713 14.03 -19.75 1.81
N ALA A 714 13.11 -19.54 2.74
CA ALA A 714 13.33 -19.72 4.18
C ALA A 714 13.60 -21.19 4.51
N LEU A 715 12.81 -22.12 3.98
CA LEU A 715 13.05 -23.56 4.16
C LEU A 715 14.38 -23.99 3.53
N MET A 716 14.70 -23.52 2.32
CA MET A 716 16.01 -23.75 1.71
C MET A 716 17.16 -23.26 2.59
N GLN A 717 17.08 -22.02 3.08
CA GLN A 717 18.10 -21.45 3.97
C GLN A 717 18.21 -22.25 5.27
N TYR A 718 17.09 -22.64 5.88
CA TYR A 718 17.08 -23.45 7.09
C TYR A 718 17.74 -24.81 6.89
N PHE A 719 17.46 -25.50 5.78
CA PHE A 719 18.07 -26.79 5.47
C PHE A 719 19.56 -26.68 5.12
N ILE A 720 20.01 -25.51 4.65
CA ILE A 720 21.44 -25.18 4.47
C ILE A 720 22.10 -24.90 5.84
N ASP A 721 21.46 -24.10 6.70
CA ASP A 721 21.96 -23.74 8.03
C ASP A 721 21.94 -24.93 9.01
N ASP A 722 21.26 -26.03 8.66
CA ASP A 722 21.27 -27.34 9.33
C ASP A 722 22.32 -28.32 8.75
N GLY A 723 23.01 -27.95 7.67
CA GLY A 723 24.00 -28.83 6.99
C GLY A 723 23.40 -29.99 6.17
N VAL A 724 22.09 -29.97 5.93
CA VAL A 724 21.34 -31.05 5.24
C VAL A 724 21.35 -30.86 3.73
N VAL A 725 21.40 -29.60 3.30
CA VAL A 725 21.38 -29.13 1.92
C VAL A 725 22.62 -28.28 1.67
N GLU A 726 23.34 -28.54 0.59
CA GLU A 726 24.51 -27.74 0.21
C GLU A 726 24.08 -26.52 -0.61
N LEU A 727 24.72 -25.37 -0.38
CA LEU A 727 24.54 -24.17 -1.21
C LEU A 727 25.44 -24.27 -2.44
N ASN A 728 25.01 -25.07 -3.42
CA ASN A 728 25.67 -25.23 -4.72
C ASN A 728 24.65 -25.41 -5.85
N GLY A 729 25.13 -25.45 -7.10
CA GLY A 729 24.36 -25.84 -8.28
C GLY A 729 23.02 -25.11 -8.43
N ARG A 730 21.95 -25.88 -8.70
CA ARG A 730 20.57 -25.34 -8.83
C ARG A 730 20.11 -24.60 -7.58
N ILE A 731 20.60 -24.94 -6.39
CA ILE A 731 20.16 -24.33 -5.12
C ILE A 731 20.78 -22.94 -4.96
N GLU A 732 22.07 -22.78 -5.23
CA GLU A 732 22.71 -21.46 -5.28
C GLU A 732 22.09 -20.58 -6.38
N ALA A 733 21.80 -21.16 -7.56
CA ALA A 733 21.11 -20.47 -8.64
C ALA A 733 19.70 -19.99 -8.24
N PHE A 734 18.93 -20.83 -7.53
CA PHE A 734 17.60 -20.49 -7.00
C PHE A 734 17.65 -19.36 -5.97
N MET A 735 18.52 -19.47 -4.95
CA MET A 735 18.68 -18.45 -3.91
C MET A 735 19.15 -17.11 -4.51
N THR A 736 20.07 -17.17 -5.47
CA THR A 736 20.55 -16.02 -6.26
C THR A 736 19.44 -15.39 -7.11
N GLN A 737 18.57 -16.21 -7.71
CA GLN A 737 17.42 -15.75 -8.48
C GLN A 737 16.39 -15.06 -7.58
N TYR A 738 16.13 -15.60 -6.38
CA TYR A 738 15.28 -14.97 -5.38
C TYR A 738 15.81 -13.60 -4.96
N LYS A 739 17.07 -13.51 -4.51
CA LYS A 739 17.66 -12.26 -4.01
C LYS A 739 17.56 -11.14 -5.05
N LYS A 740 17.86 -11.45 -6.32
CA LYS A 740 17.69 -10.54 -7.47
C LYS A 740 16.23 -10.16 -7.74
N HIS A 741 15.24 -11.01 -7.40
CA HIS A 741 13.82 -10.71 -7.51
C HIS A 741 13.32 -9.83 -6.34
N ALA A 742 13.68 -10.19 -5.11
CA ALA A 742 13.33 -9.46 -3.90
C ALA A 742 13.89 -8.03 -3.93
N GLN A 743 15.17 -7.85 -4.25
CA GLN A 743 15.82 -6.54 -4.39
C GLN A 743 15.07 -5.61 -5.36
N ARG A 744 14.61 -6.13 -6.52
CA ARG A 744 13.84 -5.33 -7.50
C ARG A 744 12.47 -4.90 -6.96
N LYS A 745 11.83 -5.72 -6.12
CA LYS A 745 10.54 -5.41 -5.49
C LYS A 745 10.72 -4.41 -4.34
N LEU A 746 11.73 -4.63 -3.49
CA LEU A 746 12.09 -3.78 -2.37
C LEU A 746 12.54 -2.40 -2.84
N ALA A 747 13.44 -2.31 -3.82
CA ALA A 747 13.85 -1.03 -4.40
C ALA A 747 12.67 -0.25 -5.01
N LYS A 748 11.74 -0.94 -5.71
CA LYS A 748 10.53 -0.29 -6.22
C LYS A 748 9.63 0.24 -5.10
N ARG A 749 9.51 -0.47 -3.97
CA ARG A 749 8.77 -0.01 -2.78
C ARG A 749 9.50 1.15 -2.08
N ALA A 750 10.81 1.07 -1.91
CA ALA A 750 11.62 2.12 -1.30
C ALA A 750 11.53 3.44 -2.08
N VAL A 751 11.56 3.41 -3.42
CA VAL A 751 11.32 4.59 -4.26
C VAL A 751 9.92 5.18 -4.04
N GLN A 752 8.88 4.33 -3.93
CA GLN A 752 7.51 4.78 -3.65
C GLN A 752 7.40 5.43 -2.25
N ASN A 753 8.02 4.84 -1.24
CA ASN A 753 8.05 5.38 0.13
C ASN A 753 8.82 6.70 0.19
N GLN A 754 10.06 6.75 -0.34
CA GLN A 754 10.89 7.96 -0.35
C GLN A 754 10.25 9.13 -1.13
N GLN A 755 9.48 8.84 -2.19
CA GLN A 755 8.71 9.87 -2.89
C GLN A 755 7.57 10.44 -2.04
N GLY A 756 6.94 9.64 -1.18
CA GLY A 756 5.96 10.10 -0.19
C GLY A 756 6.60 10.82 1.01
N GLU A 757 7.77 10.36 1.47
CA GLU A 757 8.50 10.90 2.61
C GLU A 757 9.19 12.24 2.29
N LYS A 758 9.83 12.38 1.12
CA LYS A 758 10.37 13.68 0.69
C LYS A 758 9.26 14.72 0.52
N ALA A 759 8.15 14.35 -0.10
CA ALA A 759 6.96 15.20 -0.18
C ALA A 759 6.35 15.52 1.21
N ALA A 760 6.73 14.82 2.28
CA ALA A 760 6.34 15.15 3.66
C ALA A 760 7.38 16.00 4.42
N ALA A 761 8.66 15.95 4.02
CA ALA A 761 9.73 16.73 4.61
C ALA A 761 9.85 18.14 3.98
N GLU A 762 9.76 18.23 2.66
CA GLU A 762 9.86 19.49 1.90
C GLU A 762 8.70 20.45 2.25
N GLU A 763 7.53 19.92 2.64
CA GLU A 763 6.42 20.71 3.19
C GLU A 763 6.66 21.19 4.63
N LYS A 764 7.42 20.44 5.45
CA LYS A 764 7.78 20.86 6.83
C LYS A 764 8.84 21.95 6.86
N GLU A 765 9.87 21.86 6.01
CA GLU A 765 10.91 22.91 5.95
C GLU A 765 10.33 24.25 5.46
N LYS A 766 9.45 24.22 4.45
CA LYS A 766 8.71 25.42 4.00
C LYS A 766 7.83 26.04 5.09
N GLY A 767 7.25 25.24 5.98
CA GLY A 767 6.52 25.74 7.16
C GLY A 767 7.42 26.27 8.28
N GLY A 768 8.63 25.73 8.44
CA GLY A 768 9.59 26.16 9.47
C GLY A 768 10.26 27.50 9.14
N ALA A 769 10.60 27.73 7.87
CA ALA A 769 11.28 28.95 7.40
C ALA A 769 10.44 30.23 7.45
N ILE A 770 9.18 30.15 7.91
CA ILE A 770 8.23 31.28 8.04
C ILE A 770 8.09 31.71 9.53
N LYS A 771 8.89 31.14 10.44
CA LYS A 771 8.88 31.44 11.88
C LYS A 771 10.26 31.80 12.47
N ALA A 772 11.11 32.45 11.68
CA ALA A 772 12.41 33.00 12.09
C ALA A 772 12.58 34.41 11.50
#